data_AF-A0A7Y2ZC14-F1
#
_entry.id   AF-A0A7Y2ZC14-F1
#
_cell.length_a   1.000
_cell.length_b   1.000
_cell.length_c   1.000
_cell.angle_alpha   90.00
_cell.angle_beta   90.00
_cell.angle_gamma   90.00
#
_symmetry.space_group_name_H-M   'P 1'
#
loop_
_entity.id
_entity.type
_entity.pdbx_description
1 polymer ?
#
loop_
_entity_poly.entity_id
_entity_poly.type
_entity_poly.pdbx_seq_one_letter_code
_entity_poly.pdbx_strand_id
1 'polypeptide(L)'
;SYLFALVGGDLVAEQDVFTTRSGRQVDLFIYTEPRNQGTCGHAMKSLKKSMKWDEEVFGLEYDLDRFMIVAVDDFNMGAMENKGLNIFNSKYVLASPETATDQDYLNIEGVIAHEYFHNWTGNRVTCRDWFQLSLKEGLTVFRDQEFSADMNSRAVQRIKDVRVLRQYQFREDEGPMAHPVRPDTYMEINNFYTVTVYNKGAEVVRMIHTLIGDEYFRKGMDLYFERHDGQAVTCDDFVAAMADASGRDLTQFKRWYSQAGTPVVQMSQSWSGSGEFTLTLRQHTPETPGQVEKRPFHIPVLVGFLDPQGSDMVEALDTEFEKRENSLLLELTENEQSFKFSGLHSRPVVSHLRSFSAPVKIKYERNLQNTTLQMASDSDLFNRWDASFSLSQSIITDLVDQDVTEDKLVIDAAYVEAAKSLLRSDAGDDALTALALQLPEEAYLALSLDNVDPDRLHHVRTFVKQELSAQLKEELHRVYELKTDMRDYSISPEAIGARSLKNTCLDYLLSARQADERIFAMAENQYYQATNMTDQIGVLTVITHLNTALRDELFSHFENKWREQPLVMDKWFSMQALSSAEDTFDRVKQLLDHPSFSIKNPNKVRALVGAFCQNHVHFHHLSGRGYDFLVDIILQLDDLNPQIAARMANPLISWKRYEKTRQDLMVGSLERLREKRDLSRDVYEIVNRGLIKS
;
A
#
# COMPACT_ATOMS: atom_id res chain seq x y z
N SER A 1 28.29 -1.63 12.70
CA SER A 1 27.75 -1.09 13.96
C SER A 1 26.28 -0.66 13.88
N TYR A 2 25.56 -0.77 12.73
CA TYR A 2 24.18 -0.27 12.61
C TYR A 2 23.13 -1.03 13.45
N LEU A 3 23.41 -2.29 13.81
CA LEU A 3 22.54 -3.11 14.67
C LEU A 3 22.72 -2.87 16.17
N PHE A 4 23.66 -2.01 16.57
CA PHE A 4 23.85 -1.68 18.00
C PHE A 4 22.63 -0.90 18.54
N ALA A 5 22.15 -1.27 19.72
CA ALA A 5 21.11 -0.55 20.45
C ALA A 5 21.50 -0.37 21.93
N LEU A 6 21.03 0.74 22.49
CA LEU A 6 21.11 1.05 23.92
C LEU A 6 19.84 1.80 24.31
N VAL A 7 19.20 1.35 25.39
CA VAL A 7 18.02 1.99 25.96
C VAL A 7 18.26 2.19 27.46
N GLY A 8 17.92 3.38 27.97
CA GLY A 8 17.95 3.71 29.39
C GLY A 8 16.81 4.66 29.74
N GLY A 9 16.00 4.28 30.72
CA GLY A 9 14.82 5.04 31.14
C GLY A 9 14.02 4.31 32.22
N ASP A 10 12.98 4.95 32.72
CA ASP A 10 12.00 4.32 33.61
C ASP A 10 10.95 3.59 32.76
N LEU A 11 11.09 2.27 32.66
CA LEU A 11 10.30 1.42 31.78
C LEU A 11 9.69 0.26 32.58
N VAL A 12 8.47 -0.11 32.20
CA VAL A 12 7.79 -1.33 32.66
C VAL A 12 7.81 -2.36 31.54
N ALA A 13 7.89 -3.64 31.90
CA ALA A 13 7.95 -4.74 30.93
C ALA A 13 6.72 -5.64 31.04
N GLU A 14 6.07 -5.90 29.92
CA GLU A 14 5.22 -7.08 29.74
C GLU A 14 6.11 -8.27 29.38
N GLN A 15 5.92 -9.41 30.06
CA GLN A 15 6.80 -10.56 29.98
C GLN A 15 6.03 -11.80 29.55
N ASP A 16 6.64 -12.61 28.70
CA ASP A 16 6.13 -13.93 28.30
C ASP A 16 7.31 -14.83 27.90
N VAL A 17 7.04 -16.07 27.50
CA VAL A 17 8.04 -17.03 27.05
C VAL A 17 7.60 -17.68 25.74
N PHE A 18 8.55 -17.91 24.84
CA PHE A 18 8.38 -18.77 23.67
C PHE A 18 9.32 -19.97 23.79
N THR A 19 8.81 -21.17 23.49
CA THR A 19 9.65 -22.38 23.39
C THR A 19 9.79 -22.72 21.92
N THR A 20 11.02 -22.72 21.42
CA THR A 20 11.30 -23.05 20.01
C THR A 20 11.03 -24.52 19.74
N ARG A 21 10.87 -24.88 18.46
CA ARG A 21 10.66 -26.30 18.07
C ARG A 21 11.78 -27.24 18.53
N SER A 22 13.02 -26.76 18.74
CA SER A 22 14.12 -27.56 19.31
C SER A 22 14.14 -27.62 20.84
N GLY A 23 13.25 -26.88 21.50
CA GLY A 23 13.09 -26.84 22.96
C GLY A 23 13.85 -25.72 23.66
N ARG A 24 14.46 -24.76 22.95
CA ARG A 24 15.04 -23.56 23.57
C ARG A 24 13.93 -22.71 24.15
N GLN A 25 14.06 -22.29 25.41
CA GLN A 25 13.19 -21.25 25.98
C GLN A 25 13.79 -19.88 25.71
N VAL A 26 12.94 -18.98 25.21
CA VAL A 26 13.27 -17.59 24.90
C VAL A 26 12.40 -16.69 25.76
N ASP A 27 13.04 -15.88 26.61
CA ASP A 27 12.33 -14.88 27.41
C ASP A 27 11.94 -13.69 26.51
N LEU A 28 10.66 -13.32 26.51
CA LEU A 28 10.13 -12.22 25.72
C LEU A 28 9.81 -11.03 26.61
N PHE A 29 10.28 -9.85 26.21
CA PHE A 29 10.02 -8.60 26.92
C PHE A 29 9.53 -7.52 25.96
N ILE A 30 8.42 -6.87 26.30
CA ILE A 30 8.00 -5.62 25.65
C ILE A 30 8.02 -4.50 26.69
N TYR A 31 8.96 -3.57 26.53
CA TYR A 31 9.17 -2.43 27.41
C TYR A 31 8.42 -1.21 26.91
N THR A 32 7.73 -0.52 27.82
CA THR A 32 7.03 0.74 27.56
C THR A 32 7.17 1.69 28.74
N GLU A 33 6.82 2.96 28.54
CA GLU A 33 6.62 3.88 29.65
C GLU A 33 5.44 3.42 30.54
N PRO A 34 5.47 3.68 31.87
CA PRO A 34 4.42 3.25 32.79
C PRO A 34 2.98 3.61 32.38
N ARG A 35 2.78 4.74 31.69
CA ARG A 35 1.46 5.18 31.21
C ARG A 35 0.80 4.24 30.19
N ASN A 36 1.60 3.41 29.51
CA ASN A 36 1.16 2.51 28.44
C ASN A 36 0.99 1.06 28.91
N GLN A 37 1.12 0.79 30.22
CA GLN A 37 1.00 -0.55 30.76
C GLN A 37 -0.34 -1.21 30.37
N GLY A 38 -0.28 -2.48 29.93
CA GLY A 38 -1.46 -3.27 29.55
C GLY A 38 -1.93 -3.10 28.10
N THR A 39 -1.19 -2.35 27.27
CA THR A 39 -1.53 -2.13 25.84
C THR A 39 -0.63 -2.92 24.86
N CYS A 40 0.23 -3.81 25.37
CA CYS A 40 1.19 -4.57 24.54
C CYS A 40 0.73 -6.01 24.21
N GLY A 41 -0.43 -6.43 24.71
CA GLY A 41 -0.88 -7.82 24.58
C GLY A 41 -1.05 -8.29 23.13
N HIS A 42 -1.42 -7.41 22.20
CA HIS A 42 -1.44 -7.74 20.77
C HIS A 42 -0.03 -7.91 20.20
N ALA A 43 0.88 -6.97 20.47
CA ALA A 43 2.27 -7.06 20.04
C ALA A 43 2.97 -8.34 20.54
N MET A 44 2.74 -8.73 21.81
CA MET A 44 3.27 -9.98 22.37
C MET A 44 2.73 -11.23 21.66
N LYS A 45 1.43 -11.23 21.31
CA LYS A 45 0.82 -12.32 20.52
C LYS A 45 1.41 -12.37 19.11
N SER A 46 1.53 -11.22 18.46
CA SER A 46 2.12 -11.10 17.12
C SER A 46 3.56 -11.62 17.11
N LEU A 47 4.40 -11.25 18.09
CA LEU A 47 5.78 -11.74 18.20
C LEU A 47 5.83 -13.28 18.25
N LYS A 48 5.00 -13.90 19.09
CA LYS A 48 4.93 -15.37 19.19
C LYS A 48 4.42 -16.03 17.91
N LYS A 49 3.44 -15.41 17.22
CA LYS A 49 2.99 -15.89 15.90
C LYS A 49 4.12 -15.80 14.88
N SER A 50 4.87 -14.71 14.84
CA SER A 50 6.01 -14.53 13.93
C SER A 50 7.10 -15.57 14.20
N MET A 51 7.45 -15.80 15.47
CA MET A 51 8.39 -16.86 15.87
C MET A 51 7.93 -18.23 15.38
N LYS A 52 6.66 -18.57 15.61
CA LYS A 52 6.08 -19.85 15.22
C LYS A 52 6.02 -20.04 13.70
N TRP A 53 5.60 -19.01 12.98
CA TRP A 53 5.47 -19.06 11.52
C TRP A 53 6.82 -19.20 10.83
N ASP A 54 7.86 -18.51 11.30
CA ASP A 54 9.21 -18.62 10.71
C ASP A 54 9.80 -20.02 10.90
N GLU A 55 9.49 -20.69 12.02
CA GLU A 55 9.84 -22.09 12.26
C GLU A 55 9.10 -23.05 11.32
N GLU A 56 7.83 -22.78 11.01
CA GLU A 56 6.96 -23.64 10.20
C GLU A 56 7.22 -23.47 8.70
N VAL A 57 7.38 -22.24 8.23
CA VAL A 57 7.48 -21.93 6.80
C VAL A 57 8.93 -21.90 6.32
N PHE A 58 9.84 -21.32 7.12
CA PHE A 58 11.24 -21.18 6.72
C PHE A 58 12.20 -22.08 7.50
N GLY A 59 11.72 -22.77 8.53
CA GLY A 59 12.55 -23.63 9.37
C GLY A 59 13.53 -22.87 10.26
N LEU A 60 13.24 -21.61 10.58
CA LEU A 60 14.16 -20.70 11.25
C LEU A 60 13.76 -20.47 12.71
N GLU A 61 14.63 -20.87 13.63
CA GLU A 61 14.45 -20.63 15.07
C GLU A 61 15.16 -19.35 15.52
N TYR A 62 14.67 -18.75 16.60
CA TYR A 62 15.38 -17.68 17.27
C TYR A 62 16.67 -18.19 17.92
N ASP A 63 17.73 -17.38 17.91
CA ASP A 63 19.10 -17.80 18.18
C ASP A 63 19.71 -17.26 19.48
N LEU A 64 18.95 -16.47 20.25
CA LEU A 64 19.36 -15.94 21.56
C LEU A 64 18.40 -16.39 22.68
N ASP A 65 18.73 -16.07 23.91
CA ASP A 65 17.95 -16.44 25.10
C ASP A 65 16.87 -15.42 25.46
N ARG A 66 16.96 -14.20 24.91
CA ARG A 66 16.03 -13.09 25.19
C ARG A 66 15.70 -12.31 23.94
N PHE A 67 14.43 -12.00 23.75
CA PHE A 67 13.96 -11.06 22.72
C PHE A 67 13.30 -9.87 23.39
N MET A 68 13.85 -8.67 23.16
CA MET A 68 13.35 -7.43 23.78
C MET A 68 12.84 -6.48 22.71
N ILE A 69 11.67 -5.88 22.94
CA ILE A 69 11.09 -4.79 22.17
C ILE A 69 10.96 -3.58 23.09
N VAL A 70 11.33 -2.39 22.62
CA VAL A 70 11.10 -1.13 23.34
C VAL A 70 10.23 -0.21 22.48
N ALA A 71 9.07 0.21 23.01
CA ALA A 71 8.20 1.17 22.33
C ALA A 71 8.59 2.61 22.72
N VAL A 72 8.81 3.48 21.73
CA VAL A 72 9.14 4.90 21.90
C VAL A 72 8.22 5.78 21.06
N ASP A 73 7.82 6.94 21.61
CA ASP A 73 6.88 7.85 20.93
C ASP A 73 7.52 8.72 19.84
N ASP A 74 8.81 9.04 19.99
CA ASP A 74 9.57 9.87 19.04
C ASP A 74 10.51 9.00 18.19
N PHE A 75 10.03 8.57 17.02
CA PHE A 75 10.83 7.75 16.09
C PHE A 75 10.63 8.12 14.62
N ASN A 76 11.73 8.33 13.90
CA ASN A 76 11.74 8.69 12.48
C ASN A 76 11.29 7.54 11.56
N MET A 77 11.58 6.30 11.97
CA MET A 77 11.23 5.08 11.25
C MET A 77 10.01 4.41 11.90
N GLY A 78 9.60 3.27 11.35
CA GLY A 78 8.55 2.45 11.96
C GLY A 78 9.09 1.63 13.12
N ALA A 79 10.12 0.84 12.89
CA ALA A 79 10.86 0.10 13.88
C ALA A 79 12.30 -0.13 13.40
N MET A 80 13.10 -0.85 14.19
CA MET A 80 14.50 -1.16 13.90
C MET A 80 14.90 -2.51 14.50
N GLU A 81 15.57 -3.34 13.69
CA GLU A 81 15.80 -4.77 13.94
C GLU A 81 17.00 -5.08 14.85
N ASN A 82 17.42 -4.13 15.70
CA ASN A 82 18.64 -4.27 16.50
C ASN A 82 18.66 -5.62 17.24
N LYS A 83 19.76 -6.38 17.08
CA LYS A 83 19.82 -7.80 17.43
C LYS A 83 19.49 -8.05 18.91
N GLY A 84 18.31 -8.63 19.16
CA GLY A 84 17.80 -8.95 20.50
C GLY A 84 17.21 -7.78 21.30
N LEU A 85 17.24 -6.55 20.78
CA LEU A 85 16.68 -5.35 21.42
C LEU A 85 16.08 -4.42 20.37
N ASN A 86 14.97 -4.82 19.76
CA ASN A 86 14.34 -3.98 18.74
C ASN A 86 13.74 -2.70 19.36
N ILE A 87 13.80 -1.61 18.60
CA ILE A 87 13.21 -0.32 18.98
C ILE A 87 12.08 0.00 18.02
N PHE A 88 10.88 0.21 18.55
CA PHE A 88 9.67 0.43 17.77
C PHE A 88 9.10 1.81 18.05
N ASN A 89 8.58 2.46 17.01
CA ASN A 89 7.61 3.54 17.19
C ASN A 89 6.38 2.97 17.92
N SER A 90 5.90 3.65 18.95
CA SER A 90 4.77 3.18 19.77
C SER A 90 3.50 2.90 18.96
N LYS A 91 3.32 3.56 17.82
CA LYS A 91 2.27 3.28 16.83
C LYS A 91 2.22 1.80 16.40
N TYR A 92 3.35 1.09 16.39
CA TYR A 92 3.46 -0.31 15.97
C TYR A 92 3.61 -1.29 17.15
N VAL A 93 3.23 -0.87 18.38
CA VAL A 93 3.22 -1.74 19.56
C VAL A 93 1.94 -1.61 20.37
N LEU A 94 1.48 -0.38 20.62
CA LEU A 94 0.41 -0.11 21.57
C LEU A 94 -0.96 -0.27 20.91
N ALA A 95 -1.80 -1.13 21.47
CA ALA A 95 -3.17 -1.30 20.99
C ALA A 95 -4.15 -1.69 22.12
N SER A 96 -5.33 -1.09 22.07
CA SER A 96 -6.54 -1.55 22.74
C SER A 96 -7.74 -1.38 21.78
N PRO A 97 -8.86 -2.11 21.97
CA PRO A 97 -10.05 -1.94 21.14
C PRO A 97 -10.54 -0.49 21.06
N GLU A 98 -10.37 0.26 22.14
CA GLU A 98 -10.82 1.66 22.26
C GLU A 98 -9.86 2.66 21.62
N THR A 99 -8.62 2.29 21.29
CA THR A 99 -7.56 3.24 20.85
C THR A 99 -6.97 2.90 19.47
N ALA A 100 -7.03 1.63 19.08
CA ALA A 100 -6.46 1.11 17.84
C ALA A 100 -7.55 0.62 16.89
N THR A 101 -7.43 1.00 15.62
CA THR A 101 -8.29 0.50 14.54
C THR A 101 -7.84 -0.88 14.09
N ASP A 102 -8.68 -1.58 13.33
CA ASP A 102 -8.34 -2.87 12.71
C ASP A 102 -7.05 -2.77 11.90
N GLN A 103 -6.89 -1.66 11.17
CA GLN A 103 -5.68 -1.41 10.39
C GLN A 103 -4.44 -1.24 11.28
N ASP A 104 -4.57 -0.65 12.47
CA ASP A 104 -3.47 -0.57 13.43
C ASP A 104 -3.11 -1.96 13.96
N TYR A 105 -4.08 -2.80 14.31
CA TYR A 105 -3.84 -4.20 14.72
C TYR A 105 -3.07 -4.99 13.64
N LEU A 106 -3.50 -4.89 12.38
CA LEU A 106 -2.83 -5.55 11.25
C LEU A 106 -1.42 -4.98 11.01
N ASN A 107 -1.24 -3.66 11.16
CA ASN A 107 0.07 -3.03 11.00
C ASN A 107 1.03 -3.41 12.14
N ILE A 108 0.55 -3.51 13.38
CA ILE A 108 1.34 -4.01 14.51
C ILE A 108 1.76 -5.45 14.24
N GLU A 109 0.84 -6.32 13.80
CA GLU A 109 1.15 -7.72 13.48
C GLU A 109 2.21 -7.84 12.38
N GLY A 110 2.06 -7.10 11.27
CA GLY A 110 3.03 -7.10 10.17
C GLY A 110 4.39 -6.53 10.54
N VAL A 111 4.47 -5.38 11.24
CA VAL A 111 5.75 -4.75 11.59
C VAL A 111 6.49 -5.52 12.68
N ILE A 112 5.80 -6.10 13.67
CA ILE A 112 6.42 -7.00 14.65
C ILE A 112 7.05 -8.21 13.94
N ALA A 113 6.36 -8.77 12.96
CA ALA A 113 6.87 -9.88 12.17
C ALA A 113 8.08 -9.47 11.32
N HIS A 114 8.01 -8.31 10.66
CA HIS A 114 9.09 -7.75 9.86
C HIS A 114 10.41 -7.68 10.66
N GLU A 115 10.39 -7.03 11.82
CA GLU A 115 11.60 -6.89 12.65
C GLU A 115 12.08 -8.23 13.22
N TYR A 116 11.16 -9.14 13.56
CA TYR A 116 11.53 -10.50 13.97
C TYR A 116 12.23 -11.26 12.82
N PHE A 117 11.71 -11.18 11.61
CA PHE A 117 12.25 -11.89 10.45
C PHE A 117 13.64 -11.40 10.04
N HIS A 118 13.93 -10.11 10.23
CA HIS A 118 15.27 -9.56 10.09
C HIS A 118 16.32 -10.27 10.96
N ASN A 119 15.92 -10.99 12.02
CA ASN A 119 16.84 -11.82 12.81
C ASN A 119 17.68 -12.76 11.93
N TRP A 120 17.09 -13.26 10.84
CA TRP A 120 17.79 -14.07 9.83
C TRP A 120 18.11 -13.26 8.57
N THR A 121 17.13 -12.57 7.99
CA THR A 121 17.25 -11.82 6.73
C THR A 121 17.63 -10.36 6.97
N GLY A 122 18.81 -10.15 7.56
CA GLY A 122 19.35 -8.80 7.85
C GLY A 122 20.40 -8.81 8.94
N ASN A 123 20.24 -9.68 9.95
CA ASN A 123 21.14 -9.77 11.10
C ASN A 123 22.13 -10.92 10.97
N ARG A 124 21.66 -12.18 10.85
CA ARG A 124 22.54 -13.35 10.70
C ARG A 124 23.24 -13.36 9.35
N VAL A 125 22.52 -13.02 8.29
CA VAL A 125 23.11 -12.65 7.01
C VAL A 125 22.81 -11.17 6.77
N THR A 126 23.85 -10.34 6.69
CA THR A 126 23.73 -8.88 6.61
C THR A 126 24.22 -8.33 5.26
N CYS A 127 24.06 -7.02 5.05
CA CYS A 127 24.47 -6.36 3.81
C CYS A 127 25.98 -6.09 3.80
N ARG A 128 26.68 -6.49 2.73
CA ARG A 128 28.11 -6.17 2.51
C ARG A 128 28.36 -4.66 2.47
N ASP A 129 27.45 -3.94 1.84
CA ASP A 129 27.42 -2.49 1.69
C ASP A 129 25.97 -2.01 1.54
N TRP A 130 25.72 -0.71 1.72
CA TRP A 130 24.37 -0.16 1.73
C TRP A 130 23.66 -0.16 0.37
N PHE A 131 24.38 -0.36 -0.73
CA PHE A 131 23.72 -0.57 -2.03
C PHE A 131 22.91 -1.87 -2.02
N GLN A 132 23.31 -2.85 -1.20
CA GLN A 132 22.61 -4.11 -1.01
C GLN A 132 21.39 -4.01 -0.10
N LEU A 133 20.88 -2.81 0.24
CA LEU A 133 19.79 -2.67 1.20
C LEU A 133 18.56 -3.53 0.85
N SER A 134 18.19 -3.63 -0.44
CA SER A 134 17.07 -4.47 -0.89
C SER A 134 17.29 -5.97 -0.67
N LEU A 135 18.52 -6.44 -0.45
CA LEU A 135 18.79 -7.83 -0.03
C LEU A 135 18.03 -8.15 1.25
N LYS A 136 18.16 -7.30 2.27
CA LYS A 136 17.48 -7.51 3.55
C LYS A 136 16.05 -6.99 3.51
N GLU A 137 15.83 -5.79 2.94
CA GLU A 137 14.51 -5.15 2.99
C GLU A 137 13.52 -5.82 2.04
N GLY A 138 13.88 -6.05 0.79
CA GLY A 138 13.00 -6.71 -0.18
C GLY A 138 12.63 -8.12 0.27
N LEU A 139 13.60 -8.90 0.76
CA LEU A 139 13.36 -10.25 1.27
C LEU A 139 12.54 -10.26 2.55
N THR A 140 12.75 -9.32 3.46
CA THR A 140 12.01 -9.26 4.74
C THR A 140 10.59 -8.74 4.52
N VAL A 141 10.38 -7.76 3.64
CA VAL A 141 9.05 -7.34 3.21
C VAL A 141 8.30 -8.49 2.55
N PHE A 142 8.94 -9.25 1.66
CA PHE A 142 8.31 -10.47 1.11
C PHE A 142 7.86 -11.43 2.22
N ARG A 143 8.70 -11.66 3.23
CA ARG A 143 8.38 -12.55 4.36
C ARG A 143 7.24 -12.01 5.23
N ASP A 144 7.19 -10.71 5.53
CA ASP A 144 6.09 -10.11 6.29
C ASP A 144 4.76 -10.11 5.53
N GLN A 145 4.80 -9.98 4.21
CA GLN A 145 3.63 -10.07 3.35
C GLN A 145 3.09 -11.49 3.33
N GLU A 146 3.95 -12.50 3.21
CA GLU A 146 3.53 -13.91 3.28
C GLU A 146 2.97 -14.27 4.66
N PHE A 147 3.63 -13.82 5.73
CA PHE A 147 3.11 -13.99 7.09
C PHE A 147 1.73 -13.35 7.26
N SER A 148 1.57 -12.09 6.84
CA SER A 148 0.31 -11.36 6.97
C SER A 148 -0.81 -12.00 6.14
N ALA A 149 -0.47 -12.55 4.97
CA ALA A 149 -1.37 -13.29 4.10
C ALA A 149 -1.84 -14.61 4.74
N ASP A 150 -0.94 -15.35 5.39
CA ASP A 150 -1.26 -16.62 6.07
C ASP A 150 -2.05 -16.40 7.38
N MET A 151 -1.80 -15.30 8.09
CA MET A 151 -2.51 -14.99 9.34
C MET A 151 -3.92 -14.43 9.11
N ASN A 152 -4.16 -13.79 7.96
CA ASN A 152 -5.37 -13.01 7.70
C ASN A 152 -6.04 -13.43 6.38
N SER A 153 -6.07 -12.54 5.37
CA SER A 153 -6.60 -12.81 4.04
C SER A 153 -5.54 -12.53 2.99
N ARG A 154 -5.12 -13.58 2.28
CA ARG A 154 -4.12 -13.51 1.21
C ARG A 154 -4.52 -12.55 0.09
N ALA A 155 -5.79 -12.55 -0.31
CA ALA A 155 -6.29 -11.65 -1.34
C ALA A 155 -6.24 -10.18 -0.88
N VAL A 156 -6.73 -9.89 0.33
CA VAL A 156 -6.71 -8.54 0.91
C VAL A 156 -5.29 -8.03 1.10
N GLN A 157 -4.39 -8.87 1.63
CA GLN A 157 -2.98 -8.54 1.77
C GLN A 157 -2.36 -8.21 0.41
N ARG A 158 -2.62 -9.04 -0.61
CA ARG A 158 -2.08 -8.79 -1.95
C ARG A 158 -2.59 -7.49 -2.56
N ILE A 159 -3.88 -7.19 -2.41
CA ILE A 159 -4.48 -5.92 -2.85
C ILE A 159 -3.79 -4.72 -2.17
N LYS A 160 -3.59 -4.80 -0.84
CA LYS A 160 -2.90 -3.76 -0.06
C LYS A 160 -1.48 -3.51 -0.59
N ASP A 161 -0.71 -4.57 -0.81
CA ASP A 161 0.66 -4.49 -1.31
C ASP A 161 0.74 -3.86 -2.70
N VAL A 162 -0.14 -4.29 -3.62
CA VAL A 162 -0.18 -3.77 -4.99
C VAL A 162 -0.65 -2.32 -5.04
N ARG A 163 -1.58 -1.91 -4.17
CA ARG A 163 -1.98 -0.50 -4.06
C ARG A 163 -0.79 0.39 -3.69
N VAL A 164 0.05 -0.02 -2.73
CA VAL A 164 1.26 0.72 -2.36
C VAL A 164 2.18 0.89 -3.57
N LEU A 165 2.38 -0.18 -4.35
CA LEU A 165 3.21 -0.12 -5.56
C LEU A 165 2.63 0.85 -6.60
N ARG A 166 1.36 0.70 -6.94
CA ARG A 166 0.70 1.50 -7.98
C ARG A 166 0.56 2.97 -7.59
N GLN A 167 0.31 3.27 -6.32
CA GLN A 167 0.11 4.64 -5.83
C GLN A 167 1.43 5.38 -5.58
N TYR A 168 2.44 4.72 -5.02
CA TYR A 168 3.66 5.38 -4.57
C TYR A 168 4.89 4.94 -5.35
N GLN A 169 5.10 3.64 -5.51
CA GLN A 169 6.33 3.10 -6.12
C GLN A 169 6.44 3.44 -7.61
N PHE A 170 5.36 3.26 -8.38
CA PHE A 170 5.36 3.58 -9.82
C PHE A 170 5.62 5.07 -10.06
N ARG A 171 5.08 5.94 -9.19
CA ARG A 171 5.35 7.38 -9.23
C ARG A 171 6.82 7.69 -8.96
N GLU A 172 7.45 6.99 -8.01
CA GLU A 172 8.88 7.13 -7.70
C GLU A 172 9.76 6.67 -8.88
N ASP A 173 9.42 5.52 -9.49
CA ASP A 173 10.15 4.93 -10.62
C ASP A 173 10.02 5.74 -11.93
N GLU A 174 8.98 6.57 -12.05
CA GLU A 174 8.80 7.51 -13.16
C GLU A 174 9.33 8.92 -12.83
N GLY A 175 9.72 9.14 -11.58
CA GLY A 175 10.13 10.42 -11.05
C GLY A 175 11.62 10.70 -11.22
N PRO A 176 12.06 11.92 -10.85
CA PRO A 176 13.47 12.29 -10.85
C PRO A 176 14.32 11.52 -9.82
N MET A 177 13.66 10.86 -8.87
CA MET A 177 14.28 10.02 -7.85
C MET A 177 14.41 8.55 -8.28
N ALA A 178 14.00 8.18 -9.50
CA ALA A 178 14.02 6.79 -9.95
C ALA A 178 15.42 6.17 -9.80
N HIS A 179 15.44 4.95 -9.24
CA HIS A 179 16.65 4.17 -9.02
C HIS A 179 16.29 2.67 -9.08
N PRO A 180 17.22 1.76 -9.44
CA PRO A 180 16.96 0.33 -9.32
C PRO A 180 16.83 -0.09 -7.84
N VAL A 181 16.29 -1.30 -7.58
CA VAL A 181 16.17 -1.82 -6.21
C VAL A 181 17.53 -2.00 -5.52
N ARG A 182 18.61 -2.16 -6.29
CA ARG A 182 20.00 -2.04 -5.83
C ARG A 182 20.61 -0.78 -6.45
N PRO A 183 20.56 0.40 -5.78
CA PRO A 183 21.02 1.67 -6.33
C PRO A 183 22.48 1.64 -6.80
N ASP A 184 22.81 2.41 -7.83
CA ASP A 184 24.20 2.56 -8.30
C ASP A 184 24.93 3.71 -7.58
N THR A 185 24.19 4.72 -7.11
CA THR A 185 24.73 5.92 -6.43
C THR A 185 23.72 6.51 -5.45
N TYR A 186 24.19 7.14 -4.37
CA TYR A 186 23.39 7.94 -3.44
C TYR A 186 24.22 9.09 -2.87
N MET A 187 23.58 10.20 -2.48
CA MET A 187 24.22 11.23 -1.66
C MET A 187 24.03 10.98 -0.17
N GLU A 188 22.80 10.68 0.24
CA GLU A 188 22.43 10.37 1.62
C GLU A 188 21.69 9.04 1.68
N ILE A 189 22.17 8.08 2.47
CA ILE A 189 21.60 6.73 2.48
C ILE A 189 20.18 6.70 3.06
N ASN A 190 19.87 7.64 3.97
CA ASN A 190 18.53 7.76 4.55
C ASN A 190 17.44 8.06 3.50
N ASN A 191 17.81 8.66 2.36
CA ASN A 191 16.91 8.91 1.24
C ASN A 191 16.57 7.65 0.43
N PHE A 192 17.27 6.52 0.65
CA PHE A 192 17.09 5.26 -0.09
C PHE A 192 16.30 4.20 0.69
N TYR A 193 15.75 4.59 1.85
CA TYR A 193 14.67 3.85 2.52
C TYR A 193 13.34 4.11 1.81
N THR A 194 13.25 3.65 0.57
CA THR A 194 12.18 3.98 -0.38
C THR A 194 11.25 2.81 -0.67
N VAL A 195 10.08 3.12 -1.23
CA VAL A 195 9.11 2.12 -1.68
C VAL A 195 9.72 1.21 -2.76
N THR A 196 10.67 1.72 -3.55
CA THR A 196 11.42 0.92 -4.52
C THR A 196 12.33 -0.12 -3.85
N VAL A 197 13.12 0.23 -2.83
CA VAL A 197 14.00 -0.73 -2.14
C VAL A 197 13.20 -1.80 -1.37
N TYR A 198 12.12 -1.38 -0.72
CA TYR A 198 11.27 -2.23 0.12
C TYR A 198 10.25 -3.03 -0.72
N ASN A 199 9.23 -2.35 -1.23
CA ASN A 199 8.07 -3.01 -1.85
C ASN A 199 8.39 -3.55 -3.25
N LYS A 200 9.06 -2.79 -4.14
CA LYS A 200 9.49 -3.37 -5.43
C LYS A 200 10.57 -4.43 -5.22
N GLY A 201 11.44 -4.28 -4.21
CA GLY A 201 12.36 -5.34 -3.76
C GLY A 201 11.63 -6.65 -3.41
N ALA A 202 10.53 -6.56 -2.65
CA ALA A 202 9.69 -7.71 -2.34
C ALA A 202 9.05 -8.34 -3.59
N GLU A 203 8.62 -7.53 -4.55
CA GLU A 203 8.11 -8.05 -5.82
C GLU A 203 9.19 -8.77 -6.63
N VAL A 204 10.45 -8.32 -6.59
CA VAL A 204 11.56 -9.02 -7.22
C VAL A 204 11.79 -10.38 -6.56
N VAL A 205 11.73 -10.47 -5.23
CA VAL A 205 11.79 -11.75 -4.51
C VAL A 205 10.58 -12.64 -4.86
N ARG A 206 9.38 -12.07 -4.89
CA ARG A 206 8.14 -12.74 -5.28
C ARG A 206 8.18 -13.28 -6.70
N MET A 207 8.79 -12.56 -7.65
CA MET A 207 8.98 -13.06 -9.01
C MET A 207 9.94 -14.26 -9.05
N ILE A 208 11.01 -14.27 -8.25
CA ILE A 208 11.85 -15.47 -8.11
C ILE A 208 11.02 -16.63 -7.58
N HIS A 209 10.24 -16.40 -6.51
CA HIS A 209 9.31 -17.40 -5.96
C HIS A 209 8.34 -17.93 -7.03
N THR A 210 7.71 -17.06 -7.81
CA THR A 210 6.82 -17.44 -8.91
C THR A 210 7.52 -18.27 -9.99
N LEU A 211 8.76 -17.91 -10.35
CA LEU A 211 9.54 -18.60 -11.39
C LEU A 211 9.99 -19.99 -10.93
N ILE A 212 10.49 -20.13 -9.70
CA ILE A 212 11.10 -21.39 -9.25
C ILE A 212 10.14 -22.27 -8.46
N GLY A 213 9.02 -21.72 -7.97
CA GLY A 213 8.02 -22.41 -7.16
C GLY A 213 8.43 -22.61 -5.70
N ASP A 214 7.43 -22.86 -4.85
CA ASP A 214 7.55 -22.90 -3.39
C ASP A 214 8.63 -23.86 -2.90
N GLU A 215 8.68 -25.08 -3.46
CA GLU A 215 9.63 -26.12 -3.06
C GLU A 215 11.09 -25.67 -3.29
N TYR A 216 11.39 -25.14 -4.49
CA TYR A 216 12.75 -24.73 -4.81
C TYR A 216 13.11 -23.39 -4.18
N PHE A 217 12.13 -22.51 -3.93
CA PHE A 217 12.35 -21.30 -3.15
C PHE A 217 12.74 -21.63 -1.71
N ARG A 218 12.06 -22.57 -1.06
CA ARG A 218 12.44 -23.08 0.27
C ARG A 218 13.87 -23.64 0.26
N LYS A 219 14.20 -24.52 -0.68
CA LYS A 219 15.57 -25.05 -0.83
C LYS A 219 16.61 -23.96 -1.09
N GLY A 220 16.27 -22.94 -1.88
CA GLY A 220 17.14 -21.80 -2.16
C GLY A 220 17.40 -20.95 -0.92
N MET A 221 16.38 -20.77 -0.06
CA MET A 221 16.54 -20.12 1.23
C MET A 221 17.42 -20.95 2.18
N ASP A 222 17.24 -22.28 2.24
CA ASP A 222 18.11 -23.17 3.03
C ASP A 222 19.57 -23.04 2.59
N LEU A 223 19.81 -23.11 1.28
CA LEU A 223 21.15 -23.00 0.69
C LEU A 223 21.77 -21.61 0.90
N TYR A 224 20.96 -20.54 0.84
CA TYR A 224 21.40 -19.18 1.12
C TYR A 224 21.93 -19.06 2.55
N PHE A 225 21.20 -19.56 3.54
CA PHE A 225 21.66 -19.54 4.93
C PHE A 225 22.84 -20.49 5.18
N GLU A 226 22.84 -21.69 4.59
CA GLU A 226 23.96 -22.63 4.69
C GLU A 226 25.29 -21.99 4.25
N ARG A 227 25.25 -21.18 3.17
CA ARG A 227 26.45 -20.55 2.59
C ARG A 227 26.90 -19.29 3.33
N HIS A 228 25.94 -18.50 3.85
CA HIS A 228 26.19 -17.10 4.17
C HIS A 228 25.90 -16.70 5.61
N ASP A 229 25.48 -17.64 6.46
CA ASP A 229 25.30 -17.37 7.88
C ASP A 229 26.57 -16.78 8.54
N GLY A 230 26.40 -15.67 9.26
CA GLY A 230 27.47 -14.91 9.91
C GLY A 230 28.25 -13.98 8.96
N GLN A 231 27.79 -13.79 7.72
CA GLN A 231 28.48 -12.98 6.70
C GLN A 231 27.70 -11.75 6.27
N ALA A 232 28.42 -10.80 5.68
CA ALA A 232 27.87 -9.65 4.98
C ALA A 232 27.96 -9.89 3.46
N VAL A 233 26.82 -10.02 2.78
CA VAL A 233 26.73 -10.52 1.39
C VAL A 233 25.96 -9.56 0.46
N THR A 234 25.75 -9.97 -0.79
CA THR A 234 25.15 -9.16 -1.86
C THR A 234 23.84 -9.74 -2.38
N CYS A 235 23.07 -8.93 -3.12
CA CYS A 235 21.89 -9.43 -3.85
C CYS A 235 22.25 -10.56 -4.84
N ASP A 236 23.46 -10.54 -5.41
CA ASP A 236 23.91 -11.57 -6.34
C ASP A 236 24.10 -12.94 -5.67
N ASP A 237 24.51 -12.96 -4.40
CA ASP A 237 24.68 -14.19 -3.61
C ASP A 237 23.32 -14.85 -3.33
N PHE A 238 22.30 -14.05 -3.01
CA PHE A 238 20.92 -14.52 -2.86
C PHE A 238 20.38 -15.13 -4.16
N VAL A 239 20.50 -14.42 -5.29
CA VAL A 239 20.04 -14.93 -6.60
C VAL A 239 20.81 -16.19 -6.99
N ALA A 240 22.11 -16.29 -6.67
CA ALA A 240 22.91 -17.49 -6.94
C ALA A 240 22.42 -18.71 -6.14
N ALA A 241 22.08 -18.54 -4.86
CA ALA A 241 21.50 -19.63 -4.06
C ALA A 241 20.16 -20.12 -4.65
N MET A 242 19.32 -19.20 -5.12
CA MET A 242 18.04 -19.55 -5.77
C MET A 242 18.25 -20.27 -7.11
N ALA A 243 19.20 -19.82 -7.92
CA ALA A 243 19.55 -20.46 -9.18
C ALA A 243 20.11 -21.87 -8.97
N ASP A 244 21.05 -22.03 -8.02
CA ASP A 244 21.70 -23.32 -7.74
C ASP A 244 20.72 -24.34 -7.16
N ALA A 245 19.80 -23.92 -6.29
CA ALA A 245 18.81 -24.82 -5.70
C ALA A 245 17.74 -25.28 -6.69
N SER A 246 17.36 -24.42 -7.64
CA SER A 246 16.32 -24.71 -8.65
C SER A 246 16.86 -25.30 -9.95
N GLY A 247 18.16 -25.12 -10.23
CA GLY A 247 18.76 -25.42 -11.52
C GLY A 247 18.34 -24.47 -12.65
N ARG A 248 17.61 -23.37 -12.35
CA ARG A 248 17.14 -22.40 -13.34
C ARG A 248 18.18 -21.31 -13.60
N ASP A 249 18.32 -20.90 -14.86
CA ASP A 249 19.15 -19.74 -15.22
C ASP A 249 18.43 -18.43 -14.86
N LEU A 250 18.96 -17.71 -13.88
CA LEU A 250 18.46 -16.40 -13.46
C LEU A 250 19.35 -15.24 -13.95
N THR A 251 20.23 -15.47 -14.93
CA THR A 251 21.16 -14.46 -15.44
C THR A 251 20.42 -13.24 -16.01
N GLN A 252 19.39 -13.45 -16.84
CA GLN A 252 18.58 -12.35 -17.34
C GLN A 252 17.75 -11.68 -16.25
N PHE A 253 17.26 -12.47 -15.27
CA PHE A 253 16.48 -11.98 -14.15
C PHE A 253 17.21 -10.90 -13.34
N LYS A 254 18.55 -10.99 -13.22
CA LYS A 254 19.37 -10.00 -12.52
C LYS A 254 19.23 -8.56 -13.03
N ARG A 255 18.67 -8.34 -14.23
CA ARG A 255 18.32 -7.00 -14.73
C ARG A 255 17.36 -6.24 -13.80
N TRP A 256 16.51 -6.95 -13.05
CA TRP A 256 15.63 -6.35 -12.03
C TRP A 256 16.39 -5.62 -10.91
N TYR A 257 17.62 -6.05 -10.61
CA TYR A 257 18.47 -5.39 -9.62
C TYR A 257 19.24 -4.19 -10.18
N SER A 258 19.34 -4.01 -11.50
CA SER A 258 20.20 -2.98 -12.11
C SER A 258 19.45 -1.96 -12.97
N GLN A 259 18.20 -2.20 -13.36
CA GLN A 259 17.42 -1.29 -14.19
C GLN A 259 16.29 -0.65 -13.36
N ALA A 260 16.28 0.68 -13.30
CA ALA A 260 15.19 1.48 -12.72
C ALA A 260 13.99 1.57 -13.67
N GLY A 261 12.86 2.06 -13.15
CA GLY A 261 11.66 2.32 -13.93
C GLY A 261 10.70 1.14 -13.96
N THR A 262 9.46 1.45 -14.34
CA THR A 262 8.34 0.51 -14.40
C THR A 262 8.19 -0.02 -15.84
N PRO A 263 8.36 -1.33 -16.10
CA PRO A 263 8.14 -1.88 -17.43
C PRO A 263 6.67 -1.74 -17.85
N VAL A 264 6.46 -1.50 -19.14
CA VAL A 264 5.15 -1.48 -19.78
C VAL A 264 5.03 -2.73 -20.66
N VAL A 265 4.04 -3.56 -20.36
CA VAL A 265 3.69 -4.76 -21.13
C VAL A 265 2.43 -4.48 -21.95
N GLN A 266 2.54 -4.48 -23.26
CA GLN A 266 1.41 -4.41 -24.19
C GLN A 266 0.95 -5.82 -24.52
N MET A 267 -0.34 -6.10 -24.33
CA MET A 267 -0.97 -7.38 -24.63
C MET A 267 -1.92 -7.22 -25.81
N SER A 268 -1.72 -8.04 -26.84
CA SER A 268 -2.67 -8.22 -27.94
C SER A 268 -3.05 -9.69 -28.06
N GLN A 269 -4.23 -9.94 -28.65
CA GLN A 269 -4.81 -11.28 -28.72
C GLN A 269 -5.38 -11.54 -30.11
N SER A 270 -5.29 -12.79 -30.57
CA SER A 270 -5.94 -13.25 -31.80
C SER A 270 -6.57 -14.62 -31.60
N TRP A 271 -7.74 -14.83 -32.21
CA TRP A 271 -8.50 -16.07 -32.16
C TRP A 271 -8.87 -16.51 -33.58
N SER A 272 -8.49 -17.73 -33.97
CA SER A 272 -8.71 -18.24 -35.34
C SER A 272 -10.12 -18.79 -35.57
N GLY A 273 -10.97 -18.90 -34.53
CA GLY A 273 -12.26 -19.58 -34.62
C GLY A 273 -12.18 -21.11 -34.61
N SER A 274 -11.01 -21.69 -34.87
CA SER A 274 -10.77 -23.13 -34.96
C SER A 274 -10.16 -23.73 -33.68
N GLY A 275 -10.30 -23.06 -32.54
CA GLY A 275 -9.75 -23.53 -31.27
C GLY A 275 -8.35 -23.02 -30.91
N GLU A 276 -7.74 -22.18 -31.76
CA GLU A 276 -6.40 -21.60 -31.52
C GLU A 276 -6.50 -20.14 -31.06
N PHE A 277 -6.00 -19.88 -29.86
CA PHE A 277 -5.84 -18.56 -29.26
C PHE A 277 -4.37 -18.21 -29.17
N THR A 278 -4.00 -16.98 -29.53
CA THR A 278 -2.63 -16.48 -29.37
C THR A 278 -2.65 -15.19 -28.56
N LEU A 279 -1.81 -15.14 -27.53
CA LEU A 279 -1.45 -13.92 -26.81
C LEU A 279 -0.09 -13.44 -27.27
N THR A 280 0.01 -12.20 -27.72
CA THR A 280 1.28 -11.55 -28.03
C THR A 280 1.56 -10.49 -26.98
N LEU A 281 2.68 -10.63 -26.29
CA LEU A 281 3.13 -9.70 -25.27
C LEU A 281 4.36 -8.94 -25.78
N ARG A 282 4.35 -7.61 -25.64
CA ARG A 282 5.49 -6.74 -25.94
C ARG A 282 5.90 -5.99 -24.69
N GLN A 283 7.18 -6.00 -24.34
CA GLN A 283 7.70 -5.22 -23.22
C GLN A 283 8.60 -4.08 -23.69
N HIS A 284 8.49 -2.95 -22.99
CA HIS A 284 9.41 -1.83 -23.09
C HIS A 284 9.45 -1.11 -21.74
N THR A 285 10.57 -0.51 -21.39
CA THR A 285 10.70 0.32 -20.18
C THR A 285 11.12 1.72 -20.59
N PRO A 286 10.40 2.77 -20.19
CA PRO A 286 10.80 4.15 -20.46
C PRO A 286 12.18 4.47 -19.88
N GLU A 287 12.85 5.46 -20.48
CA GLU A 287 14.10 5.98 -19.96
C GLU A 287 13.92 6.56 -18.55
N THR A 288 14.94 6.44 -17.72
CA THR A 288 14.96 7.06 -16.38
C THR A 288 16.25 7.88 -16.22
N PRO A 289 16.32 8.82 -15.26
CA PRO A 289 17.55 9.57 -15.01
C PRO A 289 18.77 8.66 -14.88
N GLY A 290 19.81 8.92 -15.68
CA GLY A 290 21.05 8.13 -15.71
C GLY A 290 20.96 6.78 -16.43
N GLN A 291 19.79 6.35 -16.91
CA GLN A 291 19.61 5.08 -17.63
C GLN A 291 18.72 5.26 -18.87
N VAL A 292 19.35 5.64 -19.99
CA VAL A 292 18.69 5.81 -21.30
C VAL A 292 18.53 4.48 -22.05
N GLU A 293 19.48 3.55 -21.88
CA GLU A 293 19.37 2.21 -22.47
C GLU A 293 18.64 1.26 -21.52
N LYS A 294 17.52 0.69 -21.98
CA LYS A 294 16.74 -0.32 -21.24
C LYS A 294 16.72 -1.63 -22.01
N ARG A 295 17.08 -2.73 -21.34
CA ARG A 295 17.04 -4.09 -21.91
C ARG A 295 15.79 -4.83 -21.44
N PRO A 296 15.30 -5.84 -22.21
CA PRO A 296 14.17 -6.67 -21.80
C PRO A 296 14.38 -7.30 -20.43
N PHE A 297 13.38 -7.27 -19.57
CA PHE A 297 13.38 -8.02 -18.32
C PHE A 297 13.00 -9.48 -18.57
N HIS A 298 13.20 -10.33 -17.57
CA HIS A 298 12.57 -11.65 -17.48
C HIS A 298 11.32 -11.49 -16.61
N ILE A 299 10.15 -11.44 -17.24
CA ILE A 299 8.88 -11.09 -16.60
C ILE A 299 8.01 -12.36 -16.50
N PRO A 300 7.75 -12.89 -15.28
CA PRO A 300 6.74 -13.93 -15.10
C PRO A 300 5.33 -13.34 -15.22
N VAL A 301 4.53 -13.86 -16.14
CA VAL A 301 3.16 -13.43 -16.43
C VAL A 301 2.23 -14.61 -16.15
N LEU A 302 1.53 -14.56 -15.01
CA LEU A 302 0.46 -15.53 -14.72
C LEU A 302 -0.81 -15.11 -15.48
N VAL A 303 -1.36 -16.02 -16.28
CA VAL A 303 -2.61 -15.80 -17.02
C VAL A 303 -3.66 -16.87 -16.72
N GLY A 304 -4.91 -16.46 -16.63
CA GLY A 304 -6.07 -17.34 -16.65
C GLY A 304 -6.96 -17.07 -17.86
N PHE A 305 -7.87 -18.00 -18.13
CA PHE A 305 -8.84 -17.90 -19.21
C PHE A 305 -10.23 -18.23 -18.67
N LEU A 306 -11.18 -17.32 -18.87
CA LEU A 306 -12.57 -17.50 -18.51
C LEU A 306 -13.40 -17.73 -19.78
N ASP A 307 -14.35 -18.67 -19.71
CA ASP A 307 -15.37 -18.80 -20.75
C ASP A 307 -16.39 -17.64 -20.69
N PRO A 308 -17.30 -17.50 -21.66
CA PRO A 308 -18.32 -16.44 -21.63
C PRO A 308 -19.31 -16.52 -20.45
N GLN A 309 -19.29 -17.61 -19.67
CA GLN A 309 -20.07 -17.79 -18.45
C GLN A 309 -19.26 -17.43 -17.19
N GLY A 310 -17.96 -17.16 -17.33
CA GLY A 310 -17.06 -16.81 -16.24
C GLY A 310 -16.37 -18.00 -15.57
N SER A 311 -16.41 -19.20 -16.17
CA SER A 311 -15.73 -20.39 -15.62
C SER A 311 -14.29 -20.48 -16.11
N ASP A 312 -13.34 -20.90 -15.26
CA ASP A 312 -11.96 -21.13 -15.67
C ASP A 312 -11.82 -22.24 -16.70
N MET A 313 -10.96 -22.01 -17.68
CA MET A 313 -10.67 -22.92 -18.78
C MET A 313 -9.28 -23.57 -18.68
N VAL A 314 -8.42 -23.11 -17.76
CA VAL A 314 -6.99 -23.48 -17.70
C VAL A 314 -6.77 -24.97 -17.42
N GLU A 315 -7.54 -25.57 -16.53
CA GLU A 315 -7.36 -27.00 -16.19
C GLU A 315 -7.54 -27.90 -17.42
N ALA A 316 -8.51 -27.57 -18.28
CA ALA A 316 -8.86 -28.35 -19.47
C ALA A 316 -7.91 -28.12 -20.67
N LEU A 317 -7.02 -27.13 -20.60
CA LEU A 317 -6.09 -26.83 -21.69
C LEU A 317 -4.97 -27.87 -21.79
N ASP A 318 -4.73 -28.38 -23.00
CA ASP A 318 -3.50 -29.10 -23.32
C ASP A 318 -2.43 -28.08 -23.72
N THR A 319 -1.41 -27.91 -22.90
CA THR A 319 -0.41 -26.84 -23.07
C THR A 319 0.95 -27.22 -22.50
N GLU A 320 2.00 -26.71 -23.11
CA GLU A 320 3.39 -26.86 -22.64
C GLU A 320 3.73 -25.91 -21.47
N PHE A 321 2.91 -24.89 -21.23
CA PHE A 321 3.14 -23.93 -20.15
C PHE A 321 2.82 -24.55 -18.79
N GLU A 322 3.62 -24.20 -17.79
CA GLU A 322 3.42 -24.69 -16.43
C GLU A 322 2.08 -24.22 -15.86
N LYS A 323 1.26 -25.17 -15.42
CA LYS A 323 -0.01 -24.92 -14.72
C LYS A 323 0.24 -24.65 -13.24
N ARG A 324 -0.37 -23.60 -12.72
CA ARG A 324 -0.34 -23.17 -11.32
C ARG A 324 -1.78 -22.89 -10.91
N GLU A 325 -2.43 -23.87 -10.28
CA GLU A 325 -3.87 -23.81 -10.00
C GLU A 325 -4.66 -23.51 -11.30
N ASN A 326 -5.51 -22.48 -11.29
CA ASN A 326 -6.26 -22.01 -12.47
C ASN A 326 -5.45 -21.06 -13.38
N SER A 327 -4.12 -21.01 -13.26
CA SER A 327 -3.25 -20.10 -14.02
C SER A 327 -2.19 -20.84 -14.83
N LEU A 328 -1.68 -20.18 -15.88
CA LEU A 328 -0.50 -20.60 -16.65
C LEU A 328 0.63 -19.60 -16.44
N LEU A 329 1.84 -20.09 -16.22
CA LEU A 329 3.04 -19.27 -16.16
C LEU A 329 3.61 -19.06 -17.57
N LEU A 330 3.57 -17.81 -18.04
CA LEU A 330 4.25 -17.37 -19.25
C LEU A 330 5.52 -16.58 -18.87
N GLU A 331 6.61 -16.82 -19.58
CA GLU A 331 7.88 -16.15 -19.34
C GLU A 331 8.23 -15.21 -20.50
N LEU A 332 8.01 -13.91 -20.29
CA LEU A 332 8.34 -12.87 -21.25
C LEU A 332 9.79 -12.40 -21.04
N THR A 333 10.68 -12.84 -21.92
CA THR A 333 12.12 -12.57 -21.91
C THR A 333 12.59 -11.71 -23.07
N GLU A 334 11.85 -11.68 -24.18
CA GLU A 334 12.17 -10.86 -25.35
C GLU A 334 11.38 -9.56 -25.34
N ASN A 335 11.73 -8.63 -26.24
CA ASN A 335 10.92 -7.43 -26.50
C ASN A 335 9.49 -7.79 -26.95
N GLU A 336 9.32 -8.92 -27.62
CA GLU A 336 8.04 -9.42 -28.12
C GLU A 336 8.05 -10.95 -28.17
N GLN A 337 7.03 -11.58 -27.59
CA GLN A 337 6.80 -13.03 -27.67
C GLN A 337 5.32 -13.33 -27.87
N SER A 338 5.03 -14.41 -28.60
CA SER A 338 3.67 -14.93 -28.81
C SER A 338 3.52 -16.30 -28.17
N PHE A 339 2.47 -16.47 -27.38
CA PHE A 339 2.11 -17.68 -26.66
C PHE A 339 0.82 -18.24 -27.26
N LYS A 340 0.84 -19.52 -27.64
CA LYS A 340 -0.28 -20.16 -28.35
C LYS A 340 -0.97 -21.19 -27.45
N PHE A 341 -2.28 -21.20 -27.51
CA PHE A 341 -3.14 -22.09 -26.74
C PHE A 341 -4.12 -22.77 -27.68
N SER A 342 -4.21 -24.09 -27.59
CA SER A 342 -5.10 -24.92 -28.39
C SER A 342 -6.14 -25.59 -27.49
N GLY A 343 -7.26 -26.04 -28.07
CA GLY A 343 -8.30 -26.77 -27.34
C GLY A 343 -9.32 -25.88 -26.62
N LEU A 344 -9.32 -24.57 -26.88
CA LEU A 344 -10.37 -23.68 -26.40
C LEU A 344 -11.64 -23.86 -27.27
N HIS A 345 -12.80 -24.00 -26.64
CA HIS A 345 -14.08 -24.21 -27.37
C HIS A 345 -14.87 -22.92 -27.60
N SER A 346 -14.44 -21.83 -26.99
CA SER A 346 -15.01 -20.48 -27.09
C SER A 346 -13.87 -19.45 -27.02
N ARG A 347 -14.13 -18.21 -27.46
CA ARG A 347 -13.15 -17.12 -27.31
C ARG A 347 -13.02 -16.80 -25.82
N PRO A 348 -11.82 -16.94 -25.22
CA PRO A 348 -11.65 -16.72 -23.78
C PRO A 348 -11.63 -15.22 -23.44
N VAL A 349 -12.03 -14.90 -22.22
CA VAL A 349 -11.69 -13.65 -21.54
C VAL A 349 -10.40 -13.88 -20.76
N VAL A 350 -9.39 -13.04 -20.99
CA VAL A 350 -8.05 -13.22 -20.42
C VAL A 350 -7.98 -12.55 -19.05
N SER A 351 -7.72 -13.36 -18.02
CA SER A 351 -7.33 -12.88 -16.70
C SER A 351 -5.82 -12.71 -16.67
N HIS A 352 -5.35 -11.52 -17.04
CA HIS A 352 -3.91 -11.21 -17.18
C HIS A 352 -3.25 -10.89 -15.83
N LEU A 353 -1.93 -11.10 -15.72
CA LEU A 353 -1.13 -10.78 -14.52
C LEU A 353 -1.82 -11.17 -13.21
N ARG A 354 -2.37 -12.39 -13.14
CA ARG A 354 -3.03 -12.91 -11.93
C ARG A 354 -2.16 -12.73 -10.70
N SER A 355 -2.79 -12.33 -9.60
CA SER A 355 -2.10 -11.98 -8.35
C SER A 355 -0.96 -10.95 -8.53
N PHE A 356 -1.03 -10.11 -9.57
CA PHE A 356 0.00 -9.14 -9.95
C PHE A 356 1.39 -9.80 -10.06
N SER A 357 1.50 -10.82 -10.92
CA SER A 357 2.70 -11.69 -11.00
C SER A 357 4.03 -10.97 -11.28
N ALA A 358 4.01 -9.73 -11.77
CA ALA A 358 5.17 -8.87 -11.93
C ALA A 358 4.81 -7.38 -11.75
N PRO A 359 5.74 -6.54 -11.25
CA PRO A 359 5.51 -5.11 -11.02
C PRO A 359 5.60 -4.30 -12.31
N VAL A 360 4.61 -4.46 -13.19
CA VAL A 360 4.56 -3.85 -14.52
C VAL A 360 3.24 -3.12 -14.75
N LYS A 361 3.24 -2.17 -15.70
CA LYS A 361 2.01 -1.60 -16.25
C LYS A 361 1.55 -2.45 -17.43
N ILE A 362 0.33 -2.97 -17.37
CA ILE A 362 -0.25 -3.69 -18.51
C ILE A 362 -1.13 -2.76 -19.35
N LYS A 363 -0.94 -2.81 -20.68
CA LYS A 363 -1.75 -2.10 -21.68
C LYS A 363 -2.43 -3.12 -22.57
N TYR A 364 -3.75 -3.02 -22.70
CA TYR A 364 -4.56 -3.93 -23.50
C TYR A 364 -5.83 -3.22 -23.97
N GLU A 365 -6.47 -3.75 -25.01
CA GLU A 365 -7.76 -3.26 -25.48
C GLU A 365 -8.85 -3.66 -24.47
N ARG A 366 -9.36 -2.67 -23.74
CA ARG A 366 -10.41 -2.88 -22.73
C ARG A 366 -11.76 -3.14 -23.41
N ASN A 367 -12.54 -4.02 -22.81
CA ASN A 367 -13.91 -4.30 -23.20
C ASN A 367 -14.77 -4.34 -21.93
N LEU A 368 -15.80 -3.48 -21.88
CA LEU A 368 -16.64 -3.32 -20.69
C LEU A 368 -17.33 -4.63 -20.27
N GLN A 369 -17.78 -5.45 -21.22
CA GLN A 369 -18.44 -6.73 -20.94
C GLN A 369 -17.45 -7.72 -20.32
N ASN A 370 -16.24 -7.80 -20.87
CA ASN A 370 -15.17 -8.66 -20.33
C ASN A 370 -14.78 -8.22 -18.91
N THR A 371 -14.54 -6.92 -18.70
CA THR A 371 -14.18 -6.40 -17.37
C THR A 371 -15.29 -6.66 -16.35
N THR A 372 -16.56 -6.49 -16.74
CA THR A 372 -17.72 -6.78 -15.87
C THR A 372 -17.81 -8.28 -15.54
N LEU A 373 -17.53 -9.17 -16.51
CA LEU A 373 -17.46 -10.61 -16.29
C LEU A 373 -16.34 -10.98 -15.31
N GLN A 374 -15.15 -10.38 -15.46
CA GLN A 374 -14.02 -10.62 -14.55
C GLN A 374 -14.34 -10.16 -13.12
N MET A 375 -14.91 -8.96 -12.98
CA MET A 375 -15.38 -8.43 -11.70
C MET A 375 -16.41 -9.36 -11.02
N ALA A 376 -17.25 -10.04 -11.79
CA ALA A 376 -18.26 -10.95 -11.24
C ALA A 376 -17.71 -12.35 -10.91
N SER A 377 -16.81 -12.89 -11.75
CA SER A 377 -16.56 -14.33 -11.79
C SER A 377 -15.08 -14.74 -11.81
N ASP A 378 -14.12 -13.83 -11.95
CA ASP A 378 -12.69 -14.22 -12.01
C ASP A 378 -12.30 -14.96 -10.73
N SER A 379 -11.69 -16.15 -10.86
CA SER A 379 -11.29 -16.97 -9.71
C SER A 379 -10.07 -16.43 -8.98
N ASP A 380 -9.23 -15.63 -9.65
CA ASP A 380 -8.18 -14.88 -8.98
C ASP A 380 -8.81 -13.66 -8.29
N LEU A 381 -8.95 -13.73 -6.97
CA LEU A 381 -9.64 -12.71 -6.17
C LEU A 381 -8.96 -11.33 -6.27
N PHE A 382 -7.64 -11.30 -6.47
CA PHE A 382 -6.92 -10.06 -6.75
C PHE A 382 -7.39 -9.45 -8.08
N ASN A 383 -7.45 -10.21 -9.18
CA ASN A 383 -7.93 -9.74 -10.47
C ASN A 383 -9.42 -9.42 -10.48
N ARG A 384 -10.23 -10.11 -9.66
CA ARG A 384 -11.64 -9.75 -9.45
C ARG A 384 -11.75 -8.33 -8.90
N TRP A 385 -10.96 -8.00 -7.88
CA TRP A 385 -10.84 -6.62 -7.38
C TRP A 385 -10.24 -5.68 -8.41
N ASP A 386 -9.17 -6.07 -9.09
CA ASP A 386 -8.48 -5.22 -10.07
C ASP A 386 -9.39 -4.85 -11.24
N ALA A 387 -10.31 -5.74 -11.64
CA ALA A 387 -11.34 -5.46 -12.62
C ALA A 387 -12.30 -4.35 -12.14
N SER A 388 -12.78 -4.40 -10.89
CA SER A 388 -13.61 -3.33 -10.29
C SER A 388 -12.85 -2.01 -10.17
N PHE A 389 -11.60 -2.07 -9.71
CA PHE A 389 -10.75 -0.90 -9.53
C PHE A 389 -10.38 -0.26 -10.89
N SER A 390 -10.03 -1.06 -11.88
CA SER A 390 -9.72 -0.62 -13.23
C SER A 390 -10.93 -0.04 -13.96
N LEU A 391 -12.12 -0.61 -13.74
CA LEU A 391 -13.38 -0.13 -14.31
C LEU A 391 -13.75 1.25 -13.75
N SER A 392 -13.74 1.38 -12.42
CA SER A 392 -14.02 2.66 -11.75
C SER A 392 -12.99 3.74 -12.13
N GLN A 393 -11.71 3.37 -12.25
CA GLN A 393 -10.67 4.25 -12.78
C GLN A 393 -11.02 4.76 -14.18
N SER A 394 -11.33 3.88 -15.13
CA SER A 394 -11.68 4.33 -16.51
C SER A 394 -12.89 5.22 -16.52
N ILE A 395 -13.95 4.89 -15.78
CA ILE A 395 -15.17 5.70 -15.77
C ILE A 395 -14.85 7.11 -15.27
N ILE A 396 -14.07 7.24 -14.20
CA ILE A 396 -13.69 8.55 -13.67
C ILE A 396 -12.82 9.31 -14.67
N THR A 397 -11.78 8.68 -15.24
CA THR A 397 -10.89 9.36 -16.20
C THR A 397 -11.61 9.76 -17.48
N ASP A 398 -12.47 8.90 -18.02
CA ASP A 398 -13.26 9.17 -19.23
C ASP A 398 -14.23 10.34 -18.99
N LEU A 399 -14.77 10.49 -17.78
CA LEU A 399 -15.62 11.62 -17.41
C LEU A 399 -14.83 12.91 -17.17
N VAL A 400 -13.60 12.82 -16.67
CA VAL A 400 -12.69 13.97 -16.54
C VAL A 400 -12.39 14.57 -17.91
N ASP A 401 -12.12 13.72 -18.90
CA ASP A 401 -11.78 14.12 -20.27
C ASP A 401 -12.98 14.64 -21.10
N GLN A 402 -14.21 14.47 -20.61
CA GLN A 402 -15.40 15.01 -21.29
C GLN A 402 -15.51 16.52 -21.12
N ASP A 403 -15.58 17.24 -22.26
CA ASP A 403 -15.88 18.66 -22.34
C ASP A 403 -17.40 18.92 -22.21
N VAL A 404 -17.97 18.48 -21.09
CA VAL A 404 -19.38 18.69 -20.75
C VAL A 404 -19.51 19.37 -19.40
N THR A 405 -20.54 20.20 -19.30
CA THR A 405 -20.95 20.80 -18.03
C THR A 405 -21.37 19.72 -17.05
N GLU A 406 -21.15 19.98 -15.76
CA GLU A 406 -21.30 19.03 -14.66
C GLU A 406 -22.70 18.43 -14.55
N ASP A 407 -23.73 19.20 -14.91
CA ASP A 407 -25.14 18.79 -14.93
C ASP A 407 -25.46 17.73 -15.99
N LYS A 408 -24.51 17.45 -16.90
CA LYS A 408 -24.65 16.48 -17.99
C LYS A 408 -23.82 15.23 -17.83
N LEU A 409 -23.03 15.12 -16.75
CA LEU A 409 -22.28 13.89 -16.48
C LEU A 409 -23.25 12.73 -16.20
N VAL A 410 -22.93 11.55 -16.73
CA VAL A 410 -23.71 10.32 -16.56
C VAL A 410 -22.74 9.15 -16.41
N ILE A 411 -22.98 8.28 -15.42
CA ILE A 411 -22.26 7.01 -15.30
C ILE A 411 -22.98 5.90 -16.06
N ASP A 412 -22.23 4.92 -16.59
CA ASP A 412 -22.78 3.80 -17.32
C ASP A 412 -23.67 2.90 -16.42
N ALA A 413 -24.86 2.55 -16.88
CA ALA A 413 -25.79 1.68 -16.16
C ALA A 413 -25.21 0.28 -15.90
N ALA A 414 -24.33 -0.23 -16.76
CA ALA A 414 -23.66 -1.51 -16.56
C ALA A 414 -22.76 -1.49 -15.32
N TYR A 415 -22.08 -0.37 -15.05
CA TYR A 415 -21.25 -0.22 -13.85
C TYR A 415 -22.10 -0.20 -12.57
N VAL A 416 -23.24 0.50 -12.60
CA VAL A 416 -24.19 0.52 -11.48
C VAL A 416 -24.72 -0.88 -11.19
N GLU A 417 -25.15 -1.62 -12.22
CA GLU A 417 -25.65 -2.98 -12.04
C GLU A 417 -24.57 -3.94 -11.52
N ALA A 418 -23.32 -3.76 -11.96
CA ALA A 418 -22.19 -4.55 -11.45
C ALA A 418 -21.95 -4.28 -9.96
N ALA A 419 -21.93 -3.01 -9.52
CA ALA A 419 -21.81 -2.65 -8.11
C ALA A 419 -23.01 -3.13 -7.28
N LYS A 420 -24.20 -3.10 -7.86
CA LYS A 420 -25.42 -3.65 -7.25
C LYS A 420 -25.35 -5.15 -7.04
N SER A 421 -24.80 -5.88 -8.02
CA SER A 421 -24.59 -7.33 -7.94
C SER A 421 -23.63 -7.68 -6.80
N LEU A 422 -22.53 -6.92 -6.62
CA LEU A 422 -21.62 -7.08 -5.48
C LEU A 422 -22.35 -6.97 -4.13
N LEU A 423 -23.20 -5.94 -3.95
CA LEU A 423 -23.96 -5.71 -2.71
C LEU A 423 -25.08 -6.74 -2.46
N ARG A 424 -25.53 -7.44 -3.51
CA ARG A 424 -26.56 -8.48 -3.43
C ARG A 424 -25.98 -9.88 -3.26
N SER A 425 -24.74 -10.07 -3.73
CA SER A 425 -24.01 -11.32 -3.66
C SER A 425 -23.79 -11.76 -2.23
N ASP A 426 -24.00 -13.05 -1.97
CA ASP A 426 -23.62 -13.70 -0.71
C ASP A 426 -22.24 -14.39 -0.84
N ALA A 427 -21.37 -13.87 -1.72
CA ALA A 427 -20.07 -14.48 -2.07
C ALA A 427 -19.09 -14.63 -0.90
N GLY A 428 -19.46 -14.22 0.32
CA GLY A 428 -18.79 -14.64 1.55
C GLY A 428 -17.50 -13.89 1.90
N ASP A 429 -17.10 -12.87 1.14
CA ASP A 429 -15.92 -12.04 1.46
C ASP A 429 -16.29 -10.55 1.52
N ASP A 430 -16.69 -10.10 2.72
CA ASP A 430 -17.05 -8.70 2.99
C ASP A 430 -15.86 -7.75 2.76
N ALA A 431 -14.63 -8.20 3.02
CA ALA A 431 -13.44 -7.36 2.85
C ALA A 431 -13.18 -7.09 1.37
N LEU A 432 -13.29 -8.11 0.53
CA LEU A 432 -13.14 -7.97 -0.93
C LEU A 432 -14.25 -7.11 -1.52
N THR A 433 -15.51 -7.31 -1.09
CA THR A 433 -16.64 -6.45 -1.52
C THR A 433 -16.40 -5.00 -1.13
N ALA A 434 -15.94 -4.73 0.10
CA ALA A 434 -15.62 -3.38 0.53
C ALA A 434 -14.52 -2.74 -0.35
N LEU A 435 -13.44 -3.48 -0.62
CA LEU A 435 -12.34 -3.02 -1.47
C LEU A 435 -12.78 -2.79 -2.93
N ALA A 436 -13.66 -3.62 -3.47
CA ALA A 436 -14.18 -3.49 -4.83
C ALA A 436 -15.09 -2.27 -5.00
N LEU A 437 -15.78 -1.85 -3.93
CA LEU A 437 -16.61 -0.65 -3.90
C LEU A 437 -15.81 0.63 -3.62
N GLN A 438 -14.54 0.56 -3.22
CA GLN A 438 -13.72 1.75 -2.98
C GLN A 438 -13.31 2.40 -4.31
N LEU A 439 -13.68 3.67 -4.51
CA LEU A 439 -13.23 4.45 -5.66
C LEU A 439 -11.75 4.80 -5.53
N PRO A 440 -10.95 4.72 -6.62
CA PRO A 440 -9.55 5.12 -6.62
C PRO A 440 -9.35 6.55 -6.10
N GLU A 441 -8.27 6.77 -5.35
CA GLU A 441 -7.92 8.08 -4.81
C GLU A 441 -7.48 9.05 -5.91
N GLU A 442 -7.69 10.35 -5.71
CA GLU A 442 -7.37 11.38 -6.70
C GLU A 442 -5.88 11.43 -7.05
N ALA A 443 -5.00 11.32 -6.06
CA ALA A 443 -3.57 11.27 -6.27
C ALA A 443 -3.13 10.08 -7.14
N TYR A 444 -3.88 8.96 -7.09
CA TYR A 444 -3.67 7.81 -7.95
C TYR A 444 -4.19 8.04 -9.36
N LEU A 445 -5.42 8.56 -9.49
CA LEU A 445 -6.03 8.88 -10.79
C LEU A 445 -5.19 9.89 -11.58
N ALA A 446 -4.59 10.85 -10.88
CA ALA A 446 -3.66 11.83 -11.45
C ALA A 446 -2.43 11.19 -12.14
N LEU A 447 -2.02 9.97 -11.76
CA LEU A 447 -0.90 9.26 -12.41
C LEU A 447 -1.26 8.72 -13.80
N SER A 448 -2.55 8.53 -14.09
CA SER A 448 -3.05 8.07 -15.38
C SER A 448 -3.48 9.18 -16.33
N LEU A 449 -3.45 10.42 -15.85
CA LEU A 449 -3.89 11.60 -16.60
C LEU A 449 -2.67 12.48 -16.95
N ASP A 450 -2.76 13.19 -18.07
CA ASP A 450 -1.81 14.23 -18.46
C ASP A 450 -2.45 15.61 -18.24
N ASN A 451 -1.65 16.62 -17.88
CA ASN A 451 -2.14 17.99 -17.59
C ASN A 451 -3.29 18.03 -16.56
N VAL A 452 -3.10 17.36 -15.43
CA VAL A 452 -4.13 17.19 -14.38
C VAL A 452 -4.63 18.54 -13.87
N ASP A 453 -5.96 18.69 -13.90
CA ASP A 453 -6.73 19.69 -13.16
C ASP A 453 -7.30 19.04 -11.88
N PRO A 454 -6.74 19.35 -10.69
CA PRO A 454 -7.20 18.79 -9.42
C PRO A 454 -8.65 19.11 -9.08
N ASP A 455 -9.15 20.29 -9.46
CA ASP A 455 -10.51 20.72 -9.14
C ASP A 455 -11.52 19.93 -9.96
N ARG A 456 -11.26 19.78 -11.27
CA ARG A 456 -12.07 18.94 -12.17
C ARG A 456 -12.07 17.48 -11.72
N LEU A 457 -10.91 16.93 -11.38
CA LEU A 457 -10.77 15.55 -10.94
C LEU A 457 -11.56 15.29 -9.64
N HIS A 458 -11.44 16.18 -8.66
CA HIS A 458 -12.18 16.11 -7.40
C HIS A 458 -13.68 16.13 -7.63
N HIS A 459 -14.15 17.06 -8.47
CA HIS A 459 -15.56 17.17 -8.80
C HIS A 459 -16.11 15.90 -9.46
N VAL A 460 -15.44 15.39 -10.49
CA VAL A 460 -15.90 14.20 -11.23
C VAL A 460 -15.90 12.96 -10.35
N ARG A 461 -14.86 12.76 -9.53
CA ARG A 461 -14.82 11.64 -8.57
C ARG A 461 -15.96 11.73 -7.56
N THR A 462 -16.24 12.94 -7.04
CA THR A 462 -17.36 13.19 -6.13
C THR A 462 -18.70 12.93 -6.79
N PHE A 463 -18.88 13.34 -8.05
CA PHE A 463 -20.04 13.03 -8.86
C PHE A 463 -20.29 11.53 -8.98
N VAL A 464 -19.27 10.74 -9.37
CA VAL A 464 -19.39 9.28 -9.50
C VAL A 464 -19.82 8.63 -8.18
N LYS A 465 -19.23 9.07 -7.07
CA LYS A 465 -19.59 8.58 -5.73
C LYS A 465 -21.04 8.90 -5.36
N GLN A 466 -21.47 10.13 -5.61
CA GLN A 466 -22.83 10.60 -5.37
C GLN A 466 -23.86 9.84 -6.21
N GLU A 467 -23.55 9.58 -7.46
CA GLU A 467 -24.45 8.89 -8.39
C GLU A 467 -24.59 7.41 -8.03
N LEU A 468 -23.50 6.73 -7.67
CA LEU A 468 -23.56 5.37 -7.10
C LEU A 468 -24.37 5.34 -5.80
N SER A 469 -24.15 6.29 -4.90
CA SER A 469 -24.91 6.40 -3.65
C SER A 469 -26.41 6.53 -3.92
N ALA A 470 -26.80 7.37 -4.87
CA ALA A 470 -28.20 7.58 -5.23
C ALA A 470 -28.84 6.32 -5.83
N GLN A 471 -28.15 5.64 -6.77
CA GLN A 471 -28.71 4.49 -7.47
C GLN A 471 -28.67 3.18 -6.66
N LEU A 472 -27.80 3.09 -5.64
CA LEU A 472 -27.61 1.89 -4.80
C LEU A 472 -28.14 2.06 -3.37
N LYS A 473 -28.90 3.14 -3.10
CA LYS A 473 -29.32 3.54 -1.75
C LYS A 473 -29.92 2.39 -0.93
N GLU A 474 -30.85 1.64 -1.51
CA GLU A 474 -31.56 0.55 -0.84
C GLU A 474 -30.62 -0.62 -0.51
N GLU A 475 -29.77 -1.01 -1.46
CA GLU A 475 -28.76 -2.05 -1.24
C GLU A 475 -27.73 -1.65 -0.16
N LEU A 476 -27.24 -0.41 -0.21
CA LEU A 476 -26.29 0.12 0.76
C LEU A 476 -26.87 0.15 2.17
N HIS A 477 -28.12 0.61 2.33
CA HIS A 477 -28.81 0.64 3.62
C HIS A 477 -29.00 -0.77 4.18
N ARG A 478 -29.49 -1.71 3.36
CA ARG A 478 -29.69 -3.11 3.75
C ARG A 478 -28.38 -3.75 4.26
N VAL A 479 -27.28 -3.55 3.53
CA VAL A 479 -25.98 -4.12 3.92
C VAL A 479 -25.47 -3.46 5.19
N TYR A 480 -25.60 -2.14 5.33
CA TYR A 480 -25.23 -1.43 6.56
C TYR A 480 -25.94 -1.99 7.80
N GLU A 481 -27.26 -2.17 7.74
CA GLU A 481 -28.05 -2.71 8.85
C GLU A 481 -27.62 -4.15 9.18
N LEU A 482 -27.49 -5.01 8.16
CA LEU A 482 -27.09 -6.40 8.34
C LEU A 482 -25.73 -6.52 9.06
N LYS A 483 -24.76 -5.66 8.72
CA LYS A 483 -23.43 -5.67 9.33
C LYS A 483 -23.38 -4.95 10.68
N THR A 484 -24.39 -4.14 11.01
CA THR A 484 -24.50 -3.48 12.33
C THR A 484 -24.95 -4.46 13.42
N ASP A 485 -25.76 -5.46 13.08
CA ASP A 485 -26.31 -6.41 14.06
C ASP A 485 -25.32 -7.50 14.54
N MET A 486 -24.09 -7.53 14.04
CA MET A 486 -23.02 -8.42 14.51
C MET A 486 -22.23 -7.74 15.65
N ARG A 487 -22.60 -8.02 16.92
CA ARG A 487 -22.28 -7.12 18.06
C ARG A 487 -21.01 -7.39 18.85
N ASP A 488 -20.34 -8.52 18.68
CA ASP A 488 -19.13 -8.81 19.46
C ASP A 488 -17.87 -8.35 18.70
N TYR A 489 -17.12 -7.41 19.30
CA TYR A 489 -15.85 -6.97 18.73
C TYR A 489 -14.82 -8.11 18.72
N SER A 490 -14.27 -8.37 17.54
CA SER A 490 -13.11 -9.23 17.37
C SER A 490 -12.24 -8.72 16.23
N ILE A 491 -10.97 -9.11 16.25
CA ILE A 491 -9.98 -8.86 15.18
C ILE A 491 -9.87 -10.05 14.21
N SER A 492 -10.92 -10.87 14.11
CA SER A 492 -10.97 -11.92 13.09
C SER A 492 -11.09 -11.32 11.68
N PRO A 493 -10.53 -11.96 10.64
CA PRO A 493 -10.66 -11.49 9.26
C PRO A 493 -12.11 -11.22 8.85
N GLU A 494 -13.05 -12.07 9.26
CA GLU A 494 -14.48 -11.95 8.97
C GLU A 494 -15.08 -10.71 9.64
N ALA A 495 -14.74 -10.45 10.91
CA ALA A 495 -15.25 -9.29 11.64
C ALA A 495 -14.66 -7.97 11.11
N ILE A 496 -13.38 -7.97 10.72
CA ILE A 496 -12.73 -6.83 10.05
C ILE A 496 -13.40 -6.56 8.70
N GLY A 497 -13.65 -7.61 7.90
CA GLY A 497 -14.35 -7.51 6.62
C GLY A 497 -15.75 -6.90 6.78
N ALA A 498 -16.53 -7.40 7.73
CA ALA A 498 -17.88 -6.89 8.02
C ALA A 498 -17.87 -5.42 8.42
N ARG A 499 -16.94 -4.99 9.29
CA ARG A 499 -16.80 -3.56 9.67
C ARG A 499 -16.35 -2.70 8.49
N SER A 500 -15.41 -3.18 7.67
CA SER A 500 -14.96 -2.49 6.46
C SER A 500 -16.11 -2.24 5.48
N LEU A 501 -16.92 -3.28 5.21
CA LEU A 501 -18.09 -3.15 4.34
C LEU A 501 -19.15 -2.23 4.94
N LYS A 502 -19.45 -2.35 6.24
CA LYS A 502 -20.37 -1.44 6.95
C LYS A 502 -19.95 0.03 6.79
N ASN A 503 -18.67 0.33 7.06
CA ASN A 503 -18.13 1.68 6.95
C ASN A 503 -18.11 2.19 5.50
N THR A 504 -17.86 1.31 4.53
CA THR A 504 -17.95 1.64 3.10
C THR A 504 -19.39 1.99 2.70
N CYS A 505 -20.39 1.25 3.19
CA CYS A 505 -21.80 1.58 2.96
C CYS A 505 -22.18 2.94 3.57
N LEU A 506 -21.74 3.20 4.81
CA LEU A 506 -21.98 4.50 5.47
C LEU A 506 -21.35 5.66 4.69
N ASP A 507 -20.13 5.46 4.17
CA ASP A 507 -19.42 6.44 3.35
C ASP A 507 -20.24 6.87 2.10
N TYR A 508 -20.79 5.89 1.38
CA TYR A 508 -21.69 6.19 0.26
C TYR A 508 -22.97 6.89 0.72
N LEU A 509 -23.64 6.38 1.76
CA LEU A 509 -24.93 6.92 2.22
C LEU A 509 -24.82 8.39 2.65
N LEU A 510 -23.73 8.77 3.35
CA LEU A 510 -23.49 10.15 3.77
C LEU A 510 -22.99 11.05 2.63
N SER A 511 -22.42 10.47 1.57
CA SER A 511 -21.96 11.23 0.40
C SER A 511 -23.11 11.61 -0.55
N ALA A 512 -24.36 11.19 -0.29
CA ALA A 512 -25.50 11.51 -1.14
C ALA A 512 -25.77 13.03 -1.24
N ARG A 513 -26.15 13.53 -2.42
CA ARG A 513 -26.52 14.95 -2.64
C ARG A 513 -27.63 15.46 -1.70
N GLN A 514 -28.48 14.56 -1.23
CA GLN A 514 -29.55 14.81 -0.27
C GLN A 514 -29.52 13.70 0.79
N ALA A 515 -28.47 13.66 1.61
CA ALA A 515 -28.47 12.80 2.79
C ALA A 515 -29.62 13.22 3.74
N ASP A 516 -30.52 12.29 4.02
CA ASP A 516 -31.67 12.49 4.92
C ASP A 516 -31.18 12.52 6.39
N GLU A 517 -31.89 13.22 7.27
CA GLU A 517 -31.63 13.29 8.72
C GLU A 517 -31.48 11.89 9.34
N ARG A 518 -32.19 10.89 8.80
CA ARG A 518 -32.08 9.49 9.21
C ARG A 518 -30.67 8.93 9.04
N ILE A 519 -29.97 9.26 7.95
CA ILE A 519 -28.59 8.77 7.71
C ILE A 519 -27.61 9.44 8.68
N PHE A 520 -27.80 10.72 8.98
CA PHE A 520 -27.00 11.41 10.00
C PHE A 520 -27.23 10.81 11.40
N ALA A 521 -28.48 10.47 11.75
CA ALA A 521 -28.80 9.78 12.99
C ALA A 521 -28.19 8.37 13.06
N MET A 522 -28.08 7.65 11.93
CA MET A 522 -27.37 6.36 11.88
C MET A 522 -25.87 6.55 12.16
N ALA A 523 -25.24 7.54 11.55
CA ALA A 523 -23.84 7.86 11.75
C ALA A 523 -23.55 8.26 13.21
N GLU A 524 -24.40 9.12 13.79
CA GLU A 524 -24.35 9.51 15.19
C GLU A 524 -24.51 8.30 16.13
N ASN A 525 -25.50 7.44 15.87
CA ASN A 525 -25.72 6.23 16.65
C ASN A 525 -24.52 5.29 16.58
N GLN A 526 -23.94 5.07 15.39
CA GLN A 526 -22.73 4.28 15.26
C GLN A 526 -21.58 4.88 16.07
N TYR A 527 -21.37 6.19 16.02
CA TYR A 527 -20.28 6.86 16.73
C TYR A 527 -20.39 6.70 18.25
N TYR A 528 -21.57 6.93 18.82
CA TYR A 528 -21.77 6.89 20.27
C TYR A 528 -21.93 5.46 20.82
N GLN A 529 -22.41 4.51 20.01
CA GLN A 529 -22.55 3.10 20.41
C GLN A 529 -21.33 2.24 20.05
N ALA A 530 -20.34 2.79 19.35
CA ALA A 530 -19.12 2.06 18.97
C ALA A 530 -18.39 1.53 20.21
N THR A 531 -18.14 0.22 20.21
CA THR A 531 -17.34 -0.47 21.23
C THR A 531 -15.85 -0.55 20.86
N ASN A 532 -15.49 -0.05 19.69
CA ASN A 532 -14.14 -0.10 19.13
C ASN A 532 -13.83 1.15 18.31
N MET A 533 -12.54 1.46 18.17
CA MET A 533 -12.05 2.65 17.47
C MET A 533 -12.35 2.61 15.95
N THR A 534 -12.37 1.41 15.33
CA THR A 534 -12.66 1.28 13.89
C THR A 534 -14.03 1.82 13.52
N ASP A 535 -15.07 1.46 14.28
CA ASP A 535 -16.42 1.94 14.03
C ASP A 535 -16.57 3.43 14.35
N GLN A 536 -15.93 3.91 15.41
CA GLN A 536 -15.98 5.32 15.82
C GLN A 536 -15.31 6.23 14.78
N ILE A 537 -14.10 5.88 14.32
CA ILE A 537 -13.39 6.63 13.28
C ILE A 537 -13.97 6.41 11.89
N GLY A 538 -14.64 5.28 11.65
CA GLY A 538 -15.40 5.05 10.42
C GLY A 538 -16.42 6.16 10.17
N VAL A 539 -17.09 6.63 11.22
CA VAL A 539 -18.02 7.79 11.14
C VAL A 539 -17.25 9.09 10.90
N LEU A 540 -16.21 9.36 11.70
CA LEU A 540 -15.46 10.61 11.63
C LEU A 540 -14.78 10.83 10.28
N THR A 541 -14.26 9.76 9.68
CA THR A 541 -13.59 9.78 8.38
C THR A 541 -14.54 10.19 7.26
N VAL A 542 -15.84 9.91 7.38
CA VAL A 542 -16.83 10.30 6.38
C VAL A 542 -17.37 11.70 6.67
N ILE A 543 -17.77 11.97 7.91
CA ILE A 543 -18.40 13.24 8.27
C ILE A 543 -17.44 14.43 8.18
N THR A 544 -16.13 14.20 8.26
CA THR A 544 -15.12 15.27 8.14
C THR A 544 -15.26 16.05 6.83
N HIS A 545 -15.69 15.38 5.76
CA HIS A 545 -15.90 15.98 4.43
C HIS A 545 -17.13 16.89 4.35
N LEU A 546 -17.99 16.90 5.38
CA LEU A 546 -19.28 17.58 5.38
C LEU A 546 -19.28 18.80 6.32
N ASN A 547 -19.68 19.97 5.83
CA ASN A 547 -19.85 21.19 6.65
C ASN A 547 -21.17 21.15 7.44
N THR A 548 -21.21 20.34 8.51
CA THR A 548 -22.41 20.14 9.35
C THR A 548 -22.14 20.40 10.82
N ALA A 549 -23.19 20.76 11.59
CA ALA A 549 -23.08 20.91 13.05
C ALA A 549 -22.66 19.60 13.72
N LEU A 550 -23.15 18.45 13.23
CA LEU A 550 -22.79 17.14 13.74
C LEU A 550 -21.28 16.86 13.58
N ARG A 551 -20.65 17.26 12.46
CA ARG A 551 -19.19 17.16 12.31
C ARG A 551 -18.48 17.85 13.48
N ASP A 552 -18.78 19.11 13.72
CA ASP A 552 -18.07 19.91 14.71
C ASP A 552 -18.32 19.39 16.15
N GLU A 553 -19.53 18.90 16.42
CA GLU A 553 -19.86 18.21 17.67
C GLU A 553 -19.02 16.94 17.87
N LEU A 554 -19.02 16.02 16.91
CA LEU A 554 -18.35 14.73 17.04
C LEU A 554 -16.83 14.89 17.13
N PHE A 555 -16.24 15.84 16.38
CA PHE A 555 -14.80 16.14 16.47
C PHE A 555 -14.43 16.76 17.82
N SER A 556 -15.27 17.64 18.37
CA SER A 556 -15.07 18.24 19.70
C SER A 556 -15.22 17.20 20.80
N HIS A 557 -16.22 16.31 20.71
CA HIS A 557 -16.38 15.21 21.65
C HIS A 557 -15.19 14.25 21.60
N PHE A 558 -14.72 13.89 20.40
CA PHE A 558 -13.56 13.01 20.22
C PHE A 558 -12.29 13.60 20.82
N GLU A 559 -12.00 14.87 20.55
CA GLU A 559 -10.85 15.59 21.11
C GLU A 559 -10.90 15.59 22.65
N ASN A 560 -12.04 16.00 23.24
CA ASN A 560 -12.18 16.05 24.69
C ASN A 560 -11.96 14.70 25.36
N LYS A 561 -12.37 13.62 24.71
CA LYS A 561 -12.15 12.25 25.20
C LYS A 561 -10.69 11.81 25.08
N TRP A 562 -10.01 12.19 23.99
CA TRP A 562 -8.75 11.57 23.59
C TRP A 562 -7.52 12.48 23.58
N ARG A 563 -7.62 13.75 23.97
CA ARG A 563 -6.50 14.73 23.93
C ARG A 563 -5.22 14.29 24.66
N GLU A 564 -5.35 13.43 25.67
CA GLU A 564 -4.22 12.88 26.44
C GLU A 564 -3.63 11.59 25.82
N GLN A 565 -4.19 11.10 24.70
CA GLN A 565 -3.75 9.89 23.99
C GLN A 565 -3.07 10.29 22.67
N PRO A 566 -1.72 10.39 22.62
CA PRO A 566 -1.01 10.95 21.46
C PRO A 566 -1.33 10.26 20.14
N LEU A 567 -1.35 8.92 20.11
CA LEU A 567 -1.60 8.12 18.90
C LEU A 567 -3.05 8.21 18.41
N VAL A 568 -4.00 8.47 19.30
CA VAL A 568 -5.40 8.69 18.91
C VAL A 568 -5.56 10.10 18.33
N MET A 569 -4.89 11.08 18.92
CA MET A 569 -4.86 12.45 18.40
C MET A 569 -4.19 12.55 17.02
N ASP A 570 -3.24 11.66 16.68
CA ASP A 570 -2.70 11.59 15.31
C ASP A 570 -3.81 11.30 14.29
N LYS A 571 -4.70 10.36 14.59
CA LYS A 571 -5.85 10.05 13.72
C LYS A 571 -6.79 11.24 13.60
N TRP A 572 -7.03 11.95 14.70
CA TRP A 572 -7.86 13.16 14.73
C TRP A 572 -7.28 14.29 13.87
N PHE A 573 -5.96 14.50 13.90
CA PHE A 573 -5.30 15.45 12.99
C PHE A 573 -5.42 14.99 11.53
N SER A 574 -5.16 13.71 11.25
CA SER A 574 -5.19 13.18 9.88
C SER A 574 -6.56 13.27 9.22
N MET A 575 -7.64 12.93 9.93
CA MET A 575 -8.99 13.03 9.38
C MET A 575 -9.33 14.47 8.97
N GLN A 576 -8.97 15.46 9.81
CA GLN A 576 -9.19 16.87 9.48
C GLN A 576 -8.32 17.33 8.31
N ALA A 577 -7.05 16.90 8.26
CA ALA A 577 -6.12 17.28 7.19
C ALA A 577 -6.50 16.68 5.82
N LEU A 578 -7.16 15.52 5.80
CA LEU A 578 -7.64 14.82 4.60
C LEU A 578 -9.05 15.23 4.16
N SER A 579 -9.70 16.11 4.91
CA SER A 579 -11.05 16.58 4.61
C SER A 579 -11.13 17.29 3.26
N SER A 580 -12.21 17.06 2.50
CA SER A 580 -12.49 17.78 1.26
C SER A 580 -13.31 19.07 1.50
N ALA A 581 -13.73 19.33 2.73
CA ALA A 581 -14.52 20.52 3.06
C ALA A 581 -13.74 21.82 2.76
N GLU A 582 -14.45 22.89 2.37
CA GLU A 582 -13.82 24.15 1.92
C GLU A 582 -12.94 24.83 2.98
N ASP A 583 -13.26 24.64 4.27
CA ASP A 583 -12.56 25.22 5.42
C ASP A 583 -11.29 24.46 5.83
N THR A 584 -10.94 23.37 5.12
CA THR A 584 -9.86 22.46 5.52
C THR A 584 -8.51 23.13 5.64
N PHE A 585 -8.11 23.98 4.70
CA PHE A 585 -6.81 24.65 4.75
C PHE A 585 -6.68 25.56 5.99
N ASP A 586 -7.71 26.34 6.29
CA ASP A 586 -7.70 27.25 7.44
C ASP A 586 -7.69 26.47 8.75
N ARG A 587 -8.43 25.35 8.82
CA ARG A 587 -8.38 24.40 9.94
C ARG A 587 -6.98 23.85 10.13
N VAL A 588 -6.33 23.33 9.08
CA VAL A 588 -4.96 22.78 9.16
C VAL A 588 -3.97 23.82 9.70
N LYS A 589 -4.07 25.08 9.25
CA LYS A 589 -3.23 26.15 9.79
C LYS A 589 -3.46 26.40 11.28
N GLN A 590 -4.72 26.42 11.73
CA GLN A 590 -5.05 26.56 13.16
C GLN A 590 -4.54 25.39 13.99
N LEU A 591 -4.58 24.18 13.44
CA LEU A 591 -4.13 22.96 14.12
C LEU A 591 -2.62 22.91 14.38
N LEU A 592 -1.81 23.73 13.71
CA LEU A 592 -0.38 23.88 14.03
C LEU A 592 -0.15 24.49 15.42
N ASP A 593 -1.09 25.29 15.92
CA ASP A 593 -1.04 25.91 17.24
C ASP A 593 -1.77 25.08 18.32
N HIS A 594 -2.30 23.91 17.94
CA HIS A 594 -3.04 23.04 18.86
C HIS A 594 -2.12 22.47 19.96
N PRO A 595 -2.54 22.41 21.24
CA PRO A 595 -1.69 21.94 22.35
C PRO A 595 -1.13 20.52 22.17
N SER A 596 -1.88 19.64 21.51
CA SER A 596 -1.43 18.27 21.20
C SER A 596 -0.56 18.15 19.94
N PHE A 597 -0.30 19.24 19.22
CA PHE A 597 0.61 19.27 18.06
C PHE A 597 2.00 19.75 18.48
N SER A 598 3.03 19.09 17.96
CA SER A 598 4.42 19.52 18.11
C SER A 598 5.18 19.17 16.84
N ILE A 599 5.79 20.18 16.21
CA ILE A 599 6.62 19.97 15.02
C ILE A 599 7.87 19.14 15.30
N LYS A 600 8.28 19.00 16.57
CA LYS A 600 9.42 18.17 16.96
C LYS A 600 9.09 16.68 16.97
N ASN A 601 7.81 16.32 17.05
CA ASN A 601 7.38 14.93 17.03
C ASN A 601 7.09 14.50 15.58
N PRO A 602 7.81 13.52 15.02
CA PRO A 602 7.62 13.08 13.63
C PRO A 602 6.23 12.52 13.35
N ASN A 603 5.58 11.87 14.32
CA ASN A 603 4.23 11.33 14.16
C ASN A 603 3.22 12.47 13.96
N LYS A 604 3.32 13.56 14.75
CA LYS A 604 2.46 14.74 14.62
C LYS A 604 2.64 15.44 13.28
N VAL A 605 3.87 15.61 12.82
CA VAL A 605 4.18 16.20 11.50
C VAL A 605 3.55 15.36 10.38
N ARG A 606 3.71 14.04 10.41
CA ARG A 606 3.08 13.16 9.41
C ARG A 606 1.55 13.20 9.50
N ALA A 607 1.02 13.21 10.71
CA ALA A 607 -0.42 13.15 10.97
C ALA A 607 -1.17 14.41 10.51
N LEU A 608 -0.55 15.60 10.57
CA LEU A 608 -1.17 16.85 10.14
C LEU A 608 -0.65 17.32 8.78
N VAL A 609 0.65 17.61 8.68
CA VAL A 609 1.26 18.19 7.48
C VAL A 609 1.36 17.16 6.36
N GLY A 610 1.89 15.97 6.68
CA GLY A 610 2.01 14.88 5.70
C GLY A 610 0.65 14.45 5.15
N ALA A 611 -0.36 14.34 6.02
CA ALA A 611 -1.74 14.06 5.64
C ALA A 611 -2.33 15.15 4.75
N PHE A 612 -2.12 16.44 5.08
CA PHE A 612 -2.57 17.54 4.22
C PHE A 612 -1.93 17.49 2.83
N CYS A 613 -0.65 17.10 2.71
CA CYS A 613 -0.01 16.92 1.40
C CYS A 613 -0.60 15.77 0.56
N GLN A 614 -1.33 14.83 1.17
CA GLN A 614 -2.08 13.80 0.44
C GLN A 614 -3.50 14.26 0.05
N ASN A 615 -3.98 15.37 0.64
CA ASN A 615 -5.26 15.96 0.30
C ASN A 615 -5.16 16.67 -1.06
N HIS A 616 -5.43 15.92 -2.13
CA HIS A 616 -5.12 16.34 -3.50
C HIS A 616 -5.76 17.68 -3.89
N VAL A 617 -7.07 17.85 -3.67
CA VAL A 617 -7.80 19.09 -4.03
C VAL A 617 -7.29 20.32 -3.26
N HIS A 618 -7.01 20.20 -1.96
CA HIS A 618 -6.61 21.35 -1.14
C HIS A 618 -5.12 21.65 -1.17
N PHE A 619 -4.27 20.61 -1.26
CA PHE A 619 -2.83 20.79 -1.38
C PHE A 619 -2.50 21.45 -2.72
N HIS A 620 -3.13 20.99 -3.80
CA HIS A 620 -3.00 21.59 -5.13
C HIS A 620 -4.03 22.70 -5.37
N HIS A 621 -4.35 23.53 -4.37
CA HIS A 621 -5.21 24.68 -4.60
C HIS A 621 -4.57 25.69 -5.58
N LEU A 622 -5.34 26.24 -6.52
CA LEU A 622 -4.83 27.09 -7.61
C LEU A 622 -4.08 28.35 -7.13
N SER A 623 -4.37 28.83 -5.92
CA SER A 623 -3.66 29.98 -5.33
C SER A 623 -2.22 29.67 -4.91
N GLY A 624 -1.78 28.41 -4.91
CA GLY A 624 -0.45 27.99 -4.42
C GLY A 624 -0.32 27.89 -2.90
N ARG A 625 -1.39 28.18 -2.14
CA ARG A 625 -1.36 28.27 -0.67
C ARG A 625 -0.89 26.99 0.03
N GLY A 626 -1.19 25.82 -0.54
CA GLY A 626 -0.74 24.53 -0.02
C GLY A 626 0.77 24.32 -0.20
N TYR A 627 1.32 24.79 -1.32
CA TYR A 627 2.75 24.70 -1.60
C TYR A 627 3.56 25.65 -0.72
N ASP A 628 3.12 26.92 -0.58
CA ASP A 628 3.76 27.90 0.29
C ASP A 628 3.80 27.42 1.74
N PHE A 629 2.66 26.90 2.24
CA PHE A 629 2.55 26.30 3.56
C PHE A 629 3.58 25.18 3.77
N LEU A 630 3.69 24.26 2.80
CA LEU A 630 4.63 23.15 2.90
C LEU A 630 6.08 23.63 2.88
N VAL A 631 6.43 24.61 2.04
CA VAL A 631 7.78 25.18 2.00
C VAL A 631 8.16 25.77 3.35
N ASP A 632 7.28 26.54 3.98
CA ASP A 632 7.53 27.14 5.30
C ASP A 632 7.84 26.06 6.36
N ILE A 633 7.06 24.97 6.35
CA ILE A 633 7.25 23.84 7.25
C ILE A 633 8.56 23.09 6.95
N ILE A 634 8.88 22.85 5.68
CA ILE A 634 10.13 22.17 5.29
C ILE A 634 11.34 22.99 5.75
N LEU A 635 11.32 24.32 5.55
CA LEU A 635 12.43 25.19 5.97
C LEU A 635 12.68 25.09 7.49
N GLN A 636 11.62 25.01 8.28
CA GLN A 636 11.69 24.82 9.73
C GLN A 636 12.14 23.40 10.11
N LEU A 637 11.61 22.38 9.46
CA LEU A 637 11.96 20.98 9.71
C LEU A 637 13.40 20.67 9.30
N ASP A 638 13.93 21.31 8.27
CA ASP A 638 15.28 21.07 7.78
C ASP A 638 16.35 21.37 8.86
N ASP A 639 16.08 22.34 9.74
CA ASP A 639 16.97 22.63 10.89
C ASP A 639 16.77 21.68 12.08
N LEU A 640 15.59 21.05 12.19
CA LEU A 640 15.22 20.21 13.34
C LEU A 640 15.41 18.71 13.08
N ASN A 641 15.01 18.26 11.90
CA ASN A 641 14.94 16.88 11.47
C ASN A 641 14.98 16.80 9.91
N PRO A 642 16.18 16.88 9.31
CA PRO A 642 16.39 16.81 7.86
C PRO A 642 15.70 15.64 7.17
N GLN A 643 15.66 14.47 7.80
CA GLN A 643 15.04 13.27 7.23
C GLN A 643 13.53 13.43 7.02
N ILE A 644 12.84 14.04 7.99
CA ILE A 644 11.40 14.32 7.85
C ILE A 644 11.17 15.45 6.85
N ALA A 645 12.01 16.50 6.88
CA ALA A 645 11.95 17.60 5.91
C ALA A 645 12.08 17.09 4.46
N ALA A 646 13.04 16.19 4.20
CA ALA A 646 13.26 15.58 2.90
C ALA A 646 12.04 14.78 2.42
N ARG A 647 11.48 13.93 3.29
CA ARG A 647 10.23 13.20 2.95
C ARG A 647 9.06 14.13 2.63
N MET A 648 8.96 15.27 3.32
CA MET A 648 7.94 16.27 3.07
C MET A 648 8.14 17.03 1.76
N ALA A 649 9.32 17.02 1.14
CA ALA A 649 9.57 17.67 -0.15
C ALA A 649 9.04 16.86 -1.36
N ASN A 650 8.82 15.55 -1.21
CA ASN A 650 8.40 14.66 -2.30
C ASN A 650 7.09 15.06 -3.02
N PRO A 651 6.04 15.60 -2.38
CA PRO A 651 4.85 16.06 -3.09
C PRO A 651 5.12 17.18 -4.11
N LEU A 652 6.19 17.96 -3.95
CA LEU A 652 6.52 19.07 -4.85
C LEU A 652 7.23 18.61 -6.14
N ILE A 653 7.85 17.42 -6.14
CA ILE A 653 8.63 16.94 -7.31
C ILE A 653 7.76 16.27 -8.38
N SER A 654 6.46 16.08 -8.15
CA SER A 654 5.49 15.57 -9.13
C SER A 654 4.90 16.66 -10.05
N TRP A 655 5.51 17.85 -10.09
CA TRP A 655 4.97 19.02 -10.78
C TRP A 655 4.64 18.79 -12.27
N LYS A 656 5.39 17.92 -12.97
CA LYS A 656 5.21 17.64 -14.42
C LYS A 656 3.82 17.10 -14.79
N ARG A 657 3.06 16.56 -13.83
CA ARG A 657 1.74 15.96 -14.09
C ARG A 657 0.61 16.96 -14.21
N TYR A 658 0.78 18.16 -13.63
CA TYR A 658 -0.29 19.11 -13.43
C TYR A 658 -0.37 20.13 -14.57
N GLU A 659 -1.47 20.85 -14.67
CA GLU A 659 -1.59 21.98 -15.58
C GLU A 659 -0.55 23.09 -15.27
N LYS A 660 -0.24 23.91 -16.28
CA LYS A 660 0.90 24.82 -16.33
C LYS A 660 1.01 25.77 -15.11
N THR A 661 -0.09 26.32 -14.63
CA THR A 661 -0.09 27.24 -13.48
C THR A 661 0.42 26.55 -12.22
N ARG A 662 -0.11 25.36 -11.89
CA ARG A 662 0.40 24.56 -10.77
C ARG A 662 1.83 24.08 -10.97
N GLN A 663 2.25 23.76 -12.19
CA GLN A 663 3.66 23.44 -12.47
C GLN A 663 4.56 24.58 -12.03
N ASP A 664 4.25 25.81 -12.46
CA ASP A 664 5.06 26.99 -12.17
C ASP A 664 5.11 27.30 -10.67
N LEU A 665 4.00 27.12 -9.96
CA LEU A 665 3.93 27.30 -8.50
C LEU A 665 4.79 26.29 -7.73
N MET A 666 4.74 25.00 -8.10
CA MET A 666 5.55 23.97 -7.45
C MET A 666 7.05 24.13 -7.78
N VAL A 667 7.38 24.49 -9.02
CA VAL A 667 8.77 24.80 -9.41
C VAL A 667 9.29 26.00 -8.61
N GLY A 668 8.52 27.09 -8.50
CA GLY A 668 8.88 28.23 -7.67
C GLY A 668 9.08 27.86 -6.19
N SER A 669 8.26 26.94 -5.66
CA SER A 669 8.40 26.41 -4.30
C SER A 669 9.71 25.63 -4.11
N LEU A 670 10.08 24.78 -5.07
CA LEU A 670 11.36 24.06 -5.07
C LEU A 670 12.56 25.02 -5.19
N GLU A 671 12.46 26.05 -6.03
CA GLU A 671 13.49 27.09 -6.15
C GLU A 671 13.68 27.85 -4.83
N ARG A 672 12.59 28.21 -4.15
CA ARG A 672 12.62 28.84 -2.83
C ARG A 672 13.30 27.97 -1.77
N LEU A 673 13.07 26.65 -1.77
CA LEU A 673 13.79 25.73 -0.89
C LEU A 673 15.29 25.71 -1.18
N ARG A 674 15.67 25.70 -2.47
CA ARG A 674 17.06 25.68 -2.91
C ARG A 674 17.85 26.93 -2.49
N GLU A 675 17.17 28.06 -2.27
CA GLU A 675 17.79 29.32 -1.84
C GLU A 675 18.19 29.35 -0.35
N LYS A 676 17.77 28.37 0.46
CA LYS A 676 18.22 28.26 1.86
C LYS A 676 19.75 28.06 1.89
N ARG A 677 20.45 29.01 2.54
CA ARG A 677 21.92 29.05 2.60
C ARG A 677 22.57 27.76 3.11
N ASP A 678 21.98 27.16 4.14
CA ASP A 678 22.49 25.96 4.82
C ASP A 678 21.49 24.79 4.69
N LEU A 679 20.98 24.56 3.48
CA LEU A 679 20.06 23.45 3.20
C LEU A 679 20.73 22.11 3.50
N SER A 680 20.05 21.22 4.23
CA SER A 680 20.58 19.88 4.52
C SER A 680 20.82 19.07 3.24
N ARG A 681 21.69 18.07 3.32
CA ARG A 681 21.96 17.17 2.19
C ARG A 681 20.73 16.37 1.80
N ASP A 682 19.93 15.95 2.79
CA ASP A 682 18.69 15.20 2.62
C ASP A 682 17.72 15.96 1.71
N VAL A 683 17.43 17.24 2.04
CA VAL A 683 16.50 18.08 1.25
C VAL A 683 17.14 18.54 -0.05
N TYR A 684 18.43 18.88 -0.03
CA TYR A 684 19.16 19.32 -1.22
C TYR A 684 19.11 18.28 -2.35
N GLU A 685 19.30 16.99 -2.04
CA GLU A 685 19.24 15.92 -3.04
C GLU A 685 17.87 15.88 -3.74
N ILE A 686 16.78 15.90 -2.96
CA ILE A 686 15.41 15.82 -3.49
C ILE A 686 15.07 17.06 -4.31
N VAL A 687 15.39 18.26 -3.81
CA VAL A 687 15.08 19.52 -4.51
C VAL A 687 15.84 19.62 -5.83
N ASN A 688 17.14 19.31 -5.86
CA ASN A 688 17.92 19.42 -7.08
C ASN A 688 17.51 18.39 -8.12
N ARG A 689 17.24 17.14 -7.73
CA ARG A 689 16.70 16.13 -8.64
C ARG A 689 15.31 16.55 -9.14
N GLY A 690 14.46 17.07 -8.25
CA GLY A 690 13.12 17.59 -8.56
C GLY A 690 13.09 18.70 -9.61
N LEU A 691 14.14 19.53 -9.67
CA LEU A 691 14.26 20.65 -10.61
C LEU A 691 14.87 20.26 -11.97
N ILE A 692 15.32 19.01 -12.16
CA ILE A 692 15.88 18.57 -13.45
C ILE A 692 14.78 18.58 -14.52
N LYS A 693 14.95 19.49 -15.49
CA LYS A 693 14.22 19.47 -16.75
C LYS A 693 14.73 18.25 -17.53
N SER A 694 13.89 17.22 -17.65
CA SER A 694 14.14 16.06 -18.49
C SER A 694 14.10 16.45 -19.95
#